data_AF-A0A1G9P6M5-F1
#
_entry.id   AF-A0A1G9P6M5-F1
#
_cell.length_a   1.000
_cell.length_b   1.000
_cell.length_c   1.000
_cell.angle_alpha   90.00
_cell.angle_beta   90.00
_cell.angle_gamma   90.00
#
_symmetry.space_group_name_H-M   'P 1'
#
loop_
_entity.id
_entity.type
_entity.pdbx_description
1 polymer ?
#
loop_
_entity_poly.entity_id
_entity_poly.type
_entity_poly.pdbx_seq_one_letter_code
_entity_poly.pdbx_strand_id
1 'polypeptide(L)'
;MKALTKMLAMVLSLVMVLSAVPGMSFAEEEMKQIRDTSQLKWESISFGQSTDLNFSANVLPNKIGTNYAKPEVPGTIDGAITLESRGGKLAPGHDGLTFYYTKLDAKTDNFVLEADLTIEQFGPETGAAPNGQESAGIMVRDTIAAPRQDPMMTGYEEVPAASNIFGVGMMRHGISPIYRTGVVYPWGNLGSQLKATGFTTDPAYTLPIGTPVRVKLERTDTEFIMSTTFTHSSEQKTFETRVKGADLVQILDPDHMYVGFYAARNAKMTVRNASLTLSNAHTVPTPPAPPAKENAVINIVSAPESGSADYKLRVLANYDGSISVTRDGKEVVGKTAVVKNEVYSFETKLETDSTEFTIVYTPIDAPLTAAITKTIKVTKKIFNSGEGLFVSPKGTSTGKGTIADPMDLETAIKYVLPGESIFMREGTYTPSAMLNIKKEYSGLMDQVKTIAAYNGEKVTIDGQGKLANVIQLNADYWHVAGFHITGATANGMRVSGDHNVVEQMLFNFNGDTGLQITGSGTNPDLWPKYNLILNCESHDNRDPRDEDADGFAAKLGVGEGNVFKGNIAHHNIDDGWDLYNRTNEGANMPITLEGNIAYSNGKLSNGYNKDGNMGNGFKLGGEGLPVAHIVRNNLSFDNNMDGFTDNFNPGKMIVENNTSFNNKRFNYVFRINPYFKAEEQGIFKNNLSFRTKTGALADFISGVVDETNFFYNGSESVNSKGMTVMNEDFVSLDVPAAFTRSKKGTIQFGDFLRLSPASALNKAGSGQSNVGALEANPLSIKVKGPDSLKEGETGELVVMGIYADGSMKTLSADVEYASKDSAMAVVEDDGSIQAGKKGKTMITVSYHDLKAEHYIHIKQMPPGQKKKQ
;
A
#
# COMPACT_ATOMS: atom_id res chain seq x y z
N MET A 1 -61.72 2.31 -37.98
CA MET A 1 -61.88 1.18 -37.04
C MET A 1 -61.44 1.70 -35.68
N LYS A 2 -62.35 2.33 -34.92
CA LYS A 2 -63.36 1.76 -34.00
C LYS A 2 -62.74 1.20 -32.70
N ALA A 3 -63.11 1.89 -31.61
CA ALA A 3 -63.31 1.43 -30.23
C ALA A 3 -62.06 1.30 -29.32
N LEU A 4 -62.04 1.75 -28.07
CA LEU A 4 -63.02 2.48 -27.25
C LEU A 4 -62.30 3.05 -26.00
N THR A 5 -62.59 4.29 -25.67
CA THR A 5 -62.25 5.02 -24.44
C THR A 5 -63.47 5.00 -23.50
N LYS A 6 -63.31 4.85 -22.17
CA LYS A 6 -64.27 5.27 -21.11
C LYS A 6 -63.48 5.55 -19.80
N MET A 7 -63.21 6.80 -19.41
CA MET A 7 -64.01 7.77 -18.58
C MET A 7 -64.26 7.30 -17.13
N LEU A 8 -63.67 7.99 -16.12
CA LEU A 8 -64.25 9.04 -15.22
C LEU A 8 -65.35 8.44 -14.30
N ALA A 9 -65.56 8.71 -12.99
CA ALA A 9 -65.09 9.65 -11.97
C ALA A 9 -66.03 9.47 -10.74
N MET A 10 -65.57 9.80 -9.51
CA MET A 10 -66.33 10.24 -8.32
C MET A 10 -67.61 9.48 -7.84
N VAL A 11 -67.69 9.13 -6.55
CA VAL A 11 -68.44 9.88 -5.51
C VAL A 11 -68.29 9.20 -4.14
N LEU A 12 -68.03 10.05 -3.15
CA LEU A 12 -67.95 9.88 -1.72
C LEU A 12 -69.36 9.95 -1.09
N SER A 13 -69.78 9.04 -0.18
CA SER A 13 -70.61 9.36 1.02
C SER A 13 -71.05 8.13 1.85
N LEU A 14 -70.50 8.06 3.06
CA LEU A 14 -71.19 8.05 4.36
C LEU A 14 -72.31 7.01 4.63
N VAL A 15 -72.01 5.98 5.45
CA VAL A 15 -72.85 5.54 6.59
C VAL A 15 -71.95 4.97 7.71
N MET A 16 -71.78 5.74 8.79
CA MET A 16 -71.58 5.19 10.14
C MET A 16 -72.94 4.72 10.65
N VAL A 17 -73.01 3.57 11.35
CA VAL A 17 -73.71 3.39 12.65
C VAL A 17 -73.48 1.95 13.17
N LEU A 18 -72.89 1.90 14.38
CA LEU A 18 -72.93 0.91 15.47
C LEU A 18 -73.19 -0.58 15.20
N SER A 19 -72.29 -1.44 15.71
CA SER A 19 -72.48 -2.10 17.02
C SER A 19 -71.33 -3.05 17.37
N ALA A 20 -71.02 -3.10 18.65
CA ALA A 20 -69.88 -3.79 19.26
C ALA A 20 -70.05 -5.30 19.34
N VAL A 21 -68.98 -6.05 19.06
CA VAL A 21 -68.69 -7.38 19.64
C VAL A 21 -67.18 -7.48 19.85
N PRO A 22 -66.68 -7.79 21.06
CA PRO A 22 -65.27 -8.04 21.29
C PRO A 22 -64.94 -9.46 20.79
N GLY A 23 -64.21 -9.56 19.67
CA GLY A 23 -63.65 -10.81 19.19
C GLY A 23 -62.38 -11.16 19.96
N MET A 24 -62.37 -12.34 20.57
CA MET A 24 -61.24 -12.96 21.27
C MET A 24 -59.92 -12.82 20.49
N SER A 25 -58.89 -12.30 21.17
CA SER A 25 -57.50 -12.50 20.80
C SER A 25 -57.15 -13.97 20.97
N PHE A 26 -57.14 -14.74 19.88
CA PHE A 26 -56.37 -15.97 19.83
C PHE A 26 -54.93 -15.58 19.55
N ALA A 27 -54.06 -15.74 20.57
CA ALA A 27 -52.65 -15.88 20.33
C ALA A 27 -52.46 -17.24 19.64
N GLU A 28 -52.29 -17.25 18.32
CA GLU A 28 -51.71 -18.41 17.65
C GLU A 28 -50.21 -18.42 17.99
N GLU A 29 -49.83 -19.28 18.94
CA GLU A 29 -48.49 -19.85 18.95
C GLU A 29 -48.34 -20.66 17.65
N GLU A 30 -47.69 -20.11 16.64
CA GLU A 30 -47.17 -20.92 15.53
C GLU A 30 -46.23 -21.97 16.12
N MET A 31 -46.67 -23.23 16.15
CA MET A 31 -45.80 -24.37 16.41
C MET A 31 -44.65 -24.35 15.40
N LYS A 32 -43.43 -23.98 15.84
CA LYS A 32 -42.19 -24.17 15.07
C LYS A 32 -42.16 -25.62 14.56
N GLN A 33 -42.37 -25.82 13.27
CA GLN A 33 -42.29 -27.14 12.64
C GLN A 33 -40.81 -27.55 12.64
N ILE A 34 -40.41 -28.33 13.65
CA ILE A 34 -39.03 -28.83 13.80
C ILE A 34 -38.77 -29.82 12.65
N ARG A 35 -37.80 -29.49 11.79
CA ARG A 35 -37.39 -30.36 10.67
C ARG A 35 -36.35 -31.39 11.12
N ASP A 36 -36.40 -32.57 10.53
CA ASP A 36 -35.48 -33.69 10.82
C ASP A 36 -34.05 -33.33 10.40
N THR A 37 -33.13 -33.36 11.37
CA THR A 37 -31.71 -33.06 11.18
C THR A 37 -30.84 -34.31 11.07
N SER A 38 -31.41 -35.52 11.18
CA SER A 38 -30.68 -36.80 11.13
C SER A 38 -30.01 -37.07 9.77
N GLN A 39 -30.46 -36.40 8.71
CA GLN A 39 -29.92 -36.51 7.35
C GLN A 39 -28.82 -35.49 7.06
N LEU A 40 -28.54 -34.55 7.97
CA LEU A 40 -27.50 -33.55 7.76
C LEU A 40 -26.11 -34.19 7.82
N LYS A 41 -25.32 -33.96 6.78
CA LYS A 41 -23.92 -34.39 6.71
C LYS A 41 -23.02 -33.36 7.39
N TRP A 42 -22.14 -33.82 8.27
CA TRP A 42 -21.11 -33.00 8.90
C TRP A 42 -19.73 -33.28 8.31
N GLU A 43 -18.96 -32.23 8.07
CA GLU A 43 -17.68 -32.28 7.37
C GLU A 43 -16.61 -31.48 8.12
N SER A 44 -15.35 -31.90 8.01
CA SER A 44 -14.20 -31.17 8.52
C SER A 44 -13.43 -30.53 7.36
N ILE A 45 -13.00 -29.30 7.57
CA ILE A 45 -12.12 -28.57 6.65
C ILE A 45 -11.12 -27.74 7.44
N SER A 46 -9.93 -27.54 6.89
CA SER A 46 -9.05 -26.44 7.27
C SER A 46 -8.78 -25.60 6.03
N PHE A 47 -8.88 -24.29 6.14
CA PHE A 47 -8.74 -23.39 5.00
C PHE A 47 -8.29 -21.99 5.43
N GLY A 48 -7.84 -21.20 4.47
CA GLY A 48 -7.56 -19.79 4.64
C GLY A 48 -6.19 -19.51 5.26
N GLN A 49 -5.82 -18.24 5.28
CA GLN A 49 -4.45 -17.80 5.55
C GLN A 49 -3.88 -18.35 6.87
N SER A 50 -2.60 -18.73 6.84
CA SER A 50 -1.85 -19.30 7.97
C SER A 50 -2.24 -20.73 8.36
N THR A 51 -3.08 -21.44 7.59
CA THR A 51 -3.40 -22.86 7.87
C THR A 51 -2.43 -23.85 7.20
N ASP A 52 -1.40 -23.32 6.56
CA ASP A 52 -0.32 -24.02 5.86
C ASP A 52 0.32 -25.13 6.71
N LEU A 53 0.75 -26.22 6.06
CA LEU A 53 1.40 -27.34 6.75
C LEU A 53 2.74 -26.95 7.41
N ASN A 54 3.38 -25.88 6.95
CA ASN A 54 4.64 -25.36 7.48
C ASN A 54 4.47 -24.10 8.35
N PHE A 55 3.24 -23.66 8.65
CA PHE A 55 3.02 -22.47 9.47
C PHE A 55 3.61 -22.66 10.88
N SER A 56 4.52 -21.77 11.27
CA SER A 56 5.36 -21.96 12.46
C SER A 56 5.32 -20.80 13.47
N ALA A 57 4.68 -19.67 13.13
CA ALA A 57 4.72 -18.48 13.97
C ALA A 57 4.04 -18.73 15.33
N ASN A 58 4.82 -18.65 16.41
CA ASN A 58 4.38 -18.93 17.78
C ASN A 58 3.78 -20.34 17.98
N VAL A 59 4.26 -21.33 17.22
CA VAL A 59 3.86 -22.74 17.32
C VAL A 59 5.05 -23.58 17.78
N LEU A 60 4.80 -24.56 18.66
CA LEU A 60 5.84 -25.51 19.06
C LEU A 60 6.30 -26.34 17.84
N PRO A 61 7.60 -26.67 17.70
CA PRO A 61 8.11 -27.38 16.52
C PRO A 61 7.36 -28.67 16.16
N ASN A 62 6.95 -29.46 17.16
CA ASN A 62 6.22 -30.72 16.98
C ASN A 62 4.73 -30.54 16.66
N LYS A 63 4.23 -29.30 16.63
CA LYS A 63 2.84 -28.96 16.37
C LYS A 63 2.64 -28.11 15.10
N ILE A 64 3.72 -27.79 14.39
CA ILE A 64 3.67 -27.13 13.09
C ILE A 64 2.74 -27.91 12.15
N GLY A 65 1.84 -27.20 11.45
CA GLY A 65 0.87 -27.79 10.52
C GLY A 65 -0.37 -28.44 11.13
N THR A 66 -0.45 -28.55 12.47
CA THR A 66 -1.60 -29.19 13.16
C THR A 66 -2.87 -28.37 13.03
N ASN A 67 -3.82 -28.87 12.25
CA ASN A 67 -5.19 -28.35 12.12
C ASN A 67 -6.12 -29.53 11.82
N TYR A 68 -7.06 -29.84 12.71
CA TYR A 68 -8.02 -30.94 12.49
C TYR A 68 -9.28 -30.81 13.35
N ALA A 69 -10.38 -31.42 12.88
CA ALA A 69 -11.52 -31.78 13.71
C ALA A 69 -11.67 -33.30 13.76
N LYS A 70 -11.89 -33.84 14.95
CA LYS A 70 -12.01 -35.27 15.22
C LYS A 70 -13.31 -35.55 15.98
N PRO A 71 -14.42 -35.84 15.28
CA PRO A 71 -15.65 -36.33 15.91
C PRO A 71 -15.50 -37.78 16.39
N GLU A 72 -16.17 -38.15 17.48
CA GLU A 72 -16.33 -39.54 17.93
C GLU A 72 -17.16 -40.36 16.94
N VAL A 73 -18.20 -39.75 16.37
CA VAL A 73 -19.05 -40.33 15.33
C VAL A 73 -18.87 -39.52 14.04
N PRO A 74 -18.04 -39.99 13.09
CA PRO A 74 -17.79 -39.27 11.84
C PRO A 74 -19.06 -38.98 11.04
N GLY A 75 -19.20 -37.74 10.57
CA GLY A 75 -20.33 -37.32 9.74
C GLY A 75 -21.54 -36.82 10.51
N THR A 76 -21.53 -36.87 11.86
CA THR A 76 -22.62 -36.40 12.71
C THR A 76 -22.12 -35.44 13.81
N ILE A 77 -23.03 -34.96 14.67
CA ILE A 77 -22.70 -34.20 15.90
C ILE A 77 -22.85 -35.02 17.18
N ASP A 78 -23.03 -36.33 17.04
CA ASP A 78 -23.19 -37.21 18.18
C ASP A 78 -21.84 -37.48 18.85
N GLY A 79 -21.86 -37.52 20.19
CA GLY A 79 -20.66 -37.72 20.99
C GLY A 79 -19.79 -36.46 21.08
N ALA A 80 -18.52 -36.65 21.49
CA ALA A 80 -17.57 -35.57 21.60
C ALA A 80 -16.92 -35.23 20.25
N ILE A 81 -16.59 -33.95 20.03
CA ILE A 81 -15.85 -33.48 18.87
C ILE A 81 -14.66 -32.66 19.36
N THR A 82 -13.44 -33.09 19.05
CA THR A 82 -12.22 -32.33 19.38
C THR A 82 -11.73 -31.56 18.16
N LEU A 83 -11.55 -30.26 18.30
CA LEU A 83 -10.92 -29.40 17.31
C LEU A 83 -9.59 -28.89 17.86
N GLU A 84 -8.54 -28.96 17.05
CA GLU A 84 -7.25 -28.32 17.35
C GLU A 84 -6.78 -27.55 16.13
N SER A 85 -6.41 -26.27 16.34
CA SER A 85 -5.81 -25.43 15.32
C SER A 85 -4.57 -24.75 15.88
N ARG A 86 -3.44 -24.94 15.19
CA ARG A 86 -2.16 -24.27 15.48
C ARG A 86 -1.85 -23.19 14.46
N GLY A 87 -2.41 -23.29 13.26
CA GLY A 87 -2.38 -22.25 12.24
C GLY A 87 -3.67 -21.42 12.24
N GLY A 88 -3.90 -20.69 11.16
CA GLY A 88 -5.11 -19.89 10.97
C GLY A 88 -5.08 -18.55 11.70
N LYS A 89 -6.22 -17.86 11.68
CA LYS A 89 -6.49 -16.57 12.33
C LYS A 89 -7.98 -16.23 12.23
N LEU A 90 -8.51 -15.50 13.21
CA LEU A 90 -9.77 -14.75 13.10
C LEU A 90 -9.43 -13.26 13.06
N ALA A 91 -9.61 -12.60 11.91
CA ALA A 91 -9.17 -11.22 11.72
C ALA A 91 -10.31 -10.29 11.22
N PRO A 92 -10.15 -8.96 11.29
CA PRO A 92 -11.17 -8.03 10.78
C PRO A 92 -11.50 -8.19 9.30
N GLY A 93 -10.55 -8.59 8.47
CA GLY A 93 -10.72 -8.68 7.01
C GLY A 93 -10.97 -10.08 6.45
N HIS A 94 -10.50 -11.13 7.14
CA HIS A 94 -10.55 -12.51 6.63
C HIS A 94 -10.23 -13.52 7.74
N ASP A 95 -10.31 -14.82 7.41
CA ASP A 95 -10.03 -15.91 8.33
C ASP A 95 -9.04 -16.92 7.76
N GLY A 96 -8.47 -17.71 8.68
CA GLY A 96 -7.99 -19.06 8.43
C GLY A 96 -8.47 -19.96 9.58
N LEU A 97 -9.27 -20.98 9.28
CA LEU A 97 -10.01 -21.75 10.28
C LEU A 97 -9.81 -23.25 10.09
N THR A 98 -9.88 -23.98 11.20
CA THR A 98 -10.32 -25.38 11.23
C THR A 98 -11.81 -25.39 11.57
N PHE A 99 -12.65 -25.96 10.70
CA PHE A 99 -14.10 -25.89 10.81
C PHE A 99 -14.74 -27.28 10.68
N TYR A 100 -15.62 -27.63 11.60
CA TYR A 100 -16.47 -28.82 11.55
C TYR A 100 -17.93 -28.37 11.43
N TYR A 101 -18.54 -28.57 10.27
CA TYR A 101 -19.77 -27.87 9.90
C TYR A 101 -20.75 -28.75 9.16
N THR A 102 -21.99 -28.27 9.08
CA THR A 102 -23.00 -28.74 8.12
C THR A 102 -23.50 -27.58 7.25
N LYS A 103 -23.99 -27.92 6.07
CA LYS A 103 -24.48 -26.97 5.06
C LYS A 103 -26.00 -26.89 5.15
N LEU A 104 -26.53 -25.68 5.31
CA LEU A 104 -27.98 -25.40 5.40
C LEU A 104 -28.43 -24.50 4.25
N ASP A 105 -29.72 -24.56 3.91
CA ASP A 105 -30.32 -23.67 2.90
C ASP A 105 -30.60 -22.30 3.55
N ALA A 106 -29.91 -21.26 3.07
CA ALA A 106 -29.99 -19.95 3.69
C ALA A 106 -31.37 -19.29 3.48
N LYS A 107 -32.15 -19.71 2.47
CA LYS A 107 -33.47 -19.15 2.14
C LYS A 107 -34.59 -19.81 2.94
N THR A 108 -34.45 -21.10 3.26
CA THR A 108 -35.51 -21.85 3.95
C THR A 108 -35.23 -22.13 5.41
N ASP A 109 -33.98 -22.02 5.88
CA ASP A 109 -33.58 -22.51 7.19
C ASP A 109 -33.28 -21.39 8.19
N ASN A 110 -34.08 -21.33 9.25
CA ASN A 110 -33.66 -20.78 10.53
C ASN A 110 -33.08 -21.93 11.37
N PHE A 111 -32.17 -21.61 12.28
CA PHE A 111 -31.51 -22.64 13.08
C PHE A 111 -31.28 -22.21 14.54
N VAL A 112 -31.16 -23.20 15.41
CA VAL A 112 -30.58 -23.06 16.75
C VAL A 112 -29.49 -24.12 16.90
N LEU A 113 -28.24 -23.68 17.04
CA LEU A 113 -27.09 -24.51 17.37
C LEU A 113 -26.71 -24.26 18.83
N GLU A 114 -26.64 -25.33 19.61
CA GLU A 114 -26.18 -25.29 21.00
C GLU A 114 -25.15 -26.37 21.26
N ALA A 115 -24.23 -26.11 22.20
CA ALA A 115 -23.28 -27.11 22.69
C ALA A 115 -22.63 -26.68 24.01
N ASP A 116 -22.01 -27.65 24.68
CA ASP A 116 -21.09 -27.43 25.78
C ASP A 116 -19.66 -27.40 25.23
N LEU A 117 -18.98 -26.26 25.38
CA LEU A 117 -17.61 -26.07 24.92
C LEU A 117 -16.65 -26.18 26.10
N THR A 118 -15.58 -26.94 25.94
CA THR A 118 -14.43 -26.94 26.85
C THR A 118 -13.19 -26.51 26.08
N ILE A 119 -12.68 -25.32 26.39
CA ILE A 119 -11.41 -24.85 25.83
C ILE A 119 -10.28 -25.53 26.60
N GLU A 120 -9.60 -26.49 25.99
CA GLU A 120 -8.54 -27.28 26.61
C GLU A 120 -7.19 -26.53 26.63
N GLN A 121 -6.96 -25.70 25.62
CA GLN A 121 -5.77 -24.87 25.51
C GLN A 121 -6.10 -23.64 24.64
N PHE A 122 -5.55 -22.48 25.01
CA PHE A 122 -5.75 -21.21 24.29
C PHE A 122 -4.49 -20.34 24.35
N GLY A 123 -4.05 -19.80 23.21
CA GLY A 123 -2.88 -18.95 23.10
C GLY A 123 -1.55 -19.69 22.88
N PRO A 124 -0.48 -19.00 22.46
CA PRO A 124 0.80 -19.64 22.19
C PRO A 124 1.37 -20.45 23.36
N GLU A 125 1.83 -21.68 23.07
CA GLU A 125 2.52 -22.52 24.06
C GLU A 125 4.02 -22.17 24.18
N THR A 126 4.50 -21.23 23.38
CA THR A 126 5.88 -20.71 23.40
C THR A 126 6.14 -19.70 24.52
N GLY A 127 5.10 -19.34 25.28
CA GLY A 127 5.15 -18.27 26.29
C GLY A 127 4.80 -16.87 25.75
N ALA A 128 4.55 -16.74 24.44
CA ALA A 128 4.01 -15.52 23.87
C ALA A 128 2.55 -15.29 24.29
N ALA A 129 2.13 -14.04 24.41
CA ALA A 129 0.75 -13.70 24.71
C ALA A 129 -0.16 -13.93 23.48
N PRO A 130 -1.45 -14.26 23.66
CA PRO A 130 -2.43 -14.28 22.58
C PRO A 130 -2.50 -12.92 21.86
N ASN A 131 -2.39 -12.92 20.54
CA ASN A 131 -2.38 -11.69 19.76
C ASN A 131 -3.78 -11.20 19.34
N GLY A 132 -4.83 -11.91 19.74
CA GLY A 132 -6.23 -11.54 19.48
C GLY A 132 -6.76 -12.08 18.15
N GLN A 133 -6.00 -12.95 17.49
CA GLN A 133 -6.45 -13.72 16.32
C GLN A 133 -6.79 -15.17 16.67
N GLU A 134 -6.49 -15.60 17.90
CA GLU A 134 -6.89 -16.88 18.46
C GLU A 134 -8.38 -16.89 18.79
N SER A 135 -9.10 -17.94 18.38
CA SER A 135 -10.48 -18.13 18.76
C SER A 135 -10.94 -19.59 18.61
N ALA A 136 -11.93 -20.01 19.40
CA ALA A 136 -12.60 -21.29 19.24
C ALA A 136 -14.04 -21.21 19.77
N GLY A 137 -14.98 -21.81 19.04
CA GLY A 137 -16.39 -21.75 19.41
C GLY A 137 -17.36 -22.28 18.36
N ILE A 138 -18.58 -21.77 18.37
CA ILE A 138 -19.63 -22.02 17.36
C ILE A 138 -19.77 -20.83 16.42
N MET A 139 -20.07 -21.09 15.15
CA MET A 139 -20.18 -20.05 14.11
C MET A 139 -21.13 -20.47 12.99
N VAL A 140 -21.77 -19.48 12.38
CA VAL A 140 -22.30 -19.54 11.01
C VAL A 140 -21.45 -18.67 10.10
N ARG A 141 -21.23 -19.15 8.88
CA ARG A 141 -20.59 -18.44 7.78
C ARG A 141 -21.51 -18.42 6.57
N ASP A 142 -21.42 -17.37 5.77
CA ASP A 142 -22.12 -17.26 4.48
C ASP A 142 -21.32 -17.79 3.29
N THR A 143 -20.09 -18.27 3.52
CA THR A 143 -19.32 -18.99 2.51
C THR A 143 -18.23 -19.85 3.18
N ILE A 144 -17.70 -20.80 2.42
CA ILE A 144 -16.57 -21.65 2.79
C ILE A 144 -15.52 -21.61 1.69
N ALA A 145 -14.24 -21.50 2.07
CA ALA A 145 -13.15 -21.48 1.11
C ALA A 145 -12.70 -22.90 0.72
N ALA A 146 -11.83 -22.99 -0.29
CA ALA A 146 -11.21 -24.25 -0.68
C ALA A 146 -10.40 -24.85 0.48
N PRO A 147 -10.35 -26.19 0.61
CA PRO A 147 -9.49 -26.84 1.58
C PRO A 147 -8.03 -26.42 1.39
N ARG A 148 -7.30 -26.32 2.50
CA ARG A 148 -5.85 -26.10 2.50
C ARG A 148 -5.14 -27.16 1.66
N GLN A 149 -4.01 -26.80 1.06
CA GLN A 149 -3.18 -27.70 0.28
C GLN A 149 -2.51 -28.75 1.19
N ASP A 150 -2.88 -30.01 0.99
CA ASP A 150 -2.33 -31.18 1.67
C ASP A 150 -2.24 -32.35 0.67
N PRO A 151 -1.04 -32.68 0.13
CA PRO A 151 0.28 -32.16 0.52
C PRO A 151 0.52 -30.70 0.07
N MET A 152 1.39 -29.99 0.79
CA MET A 152 1.75 -28.60 0.49
C MET A 152 2.62 -28.50 -0.76
N MET A 153 2.27 -27.57 -1.64
CA MET A 153 3.07 -27.20 -2.81
C MET A 153 4.12 -26.15 -2.42
N THR A 154 5.38 -26.37 -2.81
CA THR A 154 6.47 -25.41 -2.53
C THR A 154 6.18 -24.05 -3.18
N GLY A 155 6.28 -22.98 -2.40
CA GLY A 155 6.03 -21.61 -2.88
C GLY A 155 4.55 -21.19 -2.82
N TYR A 156 3.61 -22.12 -2.62
CA TYR A 156 2.22 -21.81 -2.32
C TYR A 156 2.04 -21.52 -0.83
N GLU A 157 1.18 -20.56 -0.54
CA GLU A 157 0.75 -20.22 0.81
C GLU A 157 -0.76 -19.95 0.77
N GLU A 158 -1.48 -20.32 1.84
CA GLU A 158 -2.93 -20.17 1.92
C GLU A 158 -3.35 -18.69 1.87
N VAL A 159 -4.37 -18.40 1.06
CA VAL A 159 -4.88 -17.04 0.83
C VAL A 159 -5.99 -16.66 1.83
N PRO A 160 -6.35 -15.37 1.96
CA PRO A 160 -7.47 -14.94 2.80
C PRO A 160 -8.80 -15.64 2.47
N ALA A 161 -9.56 -16.02 3.50
CA ALA A 161 -10.92 -16.55 3.37
C ALA A 161 -11.93 -15.71 4.16
N ALA A 162 -12.40 -14.62 3.58
CA ALA A 162 -13.36 -13.69 4.17
C ALA A 162 -14.81 -14.21 4.05
N SER A 163 -15.63 -13.87 5.05
CA SER A 163 -17.05 -14.23 5.13
C SER A 163 -17.80 -13.32 6.10
N ASN A 164 -19.09 -13.14 5.90
CA ASN A 164 -19.97 -12.64 6.96
C ASN A 164 -20.21 -13.76 7.97
N ILE A 165 -19.95 -13.47 9.24
CA ILE A 165 -19.97 -14.48 10.31
C ILE A 165 -20.80 -14.01 11.50
N PHE A 166 -21.41 -14.96 12.20
CA PHE A 166 -22.02 -14.78 13.51
C PHE A 166 -21.70 -15.99 14.38
N GLY A 167 -21.42 -15.80 15.66
CA GLY A 167 -20.96 -16.89 16.51
C GLY A 167 -20.74 -16.53 17.96
N VAL A 168 -20.41 -17.56 18.75
CA VAL A 168 -19.99 -17.42 20.14
C VAL A 168 -18.68 -18.17 20.28
N GLY A 169 -17.65 -17.50 20.78
CA GLY A 169 -16.33 -18.12 20.92
C GLY A 169 -15.45 -17.47 21.96
N MET A 170 -14.42 -18.21 22.35
CA MET A 170 -13.36 -17.72 23.22
C MET A 170 -12.49 -16.73 22.46
N MET A 171 -12.25 -15.57 23.05
CA MET A 171 -11.27 -14.58 22.62
C MET A 171 -10.27 -14.34 23.76
N ARG A 172 -9.20 -13.57 23.53
CA ARG A 172 -8.21 -13.23 24.58
C ARG A 172 -8.81 -12.60 25.84
N HIS A 173 -9.96 -11.93 25.71
CA HIS A 173 -10.68 -11.26 26.80
C HIS A 173 -11.92 -12.05 27.26
N GLY A 174 -12.05 -13.33 26.88
CA GLY A 174 -13.11 -14.23 27.34
C GLY A 174 -14.12 -14.60 26.25
N ILE A 175 -15.16 -15.35 26.64
CA ILE A 175 -16.25 -15.76 25.75
C ILE A 175 -17.01 -14.51 25.27
N SER A 176 -17.13 -14.40 23.96
CA SER A 176 -17.64 -13.21 23.29
C SER A 176 -18.69 -13.59 22.24
N PRO A 177 -19.73 -12.76 22.02
CA PRO A 177 -20.44 -12.73 20.75
C PRO A 177 -19.47 -12.25 19.67
N ILE A 178 -19.44 -12.96 18.55
CA ILE A 178 -18.52 -12.70 17.45
C ILE A 178 -19.36 -12.50 16.20
N TYR A 179 -19.19 -11.36 15.53
CA TYR A 179 -19.79 -11.16 14.23
C TYR A 179 -18.97 -10.24 13.36
N ARG A 180 -18.93 -10.56 12.07
CA ARG A 180 -18.34 -9.74 11.03
C ARG A 180 -19.35 -9.55 9.92
N THR A 181 -19.56 -8.30 9.54
CA THR A 181 -20.49 -7.92 8.48
C THR A 181 -19.80 -7.00 7.48
N GLY A 182 -20.44 -6.77 6.33
CA GLY A 182 -19.94 -5.90 5.26
C GLY A 182 -18.89 -6.58 4.36
N VAL A 183 -18.74 -7.91 4.46
CA VAL A 183 -17.90 -8.67 3.53
C VAL A 183 -18.71 -8.93 2.26
N VAL A 184 -18.15 -8.53 1.11
CA VAL A 184 -18.76 -8.70 -0.22
C VAL A 184 -17.86 -9.46 -1.20
N TYR A 185 -16.61 -9.71 -0.83
CA TYR A 185 -15.70 -10.58 -1.57
C TYR A 185 -15.06 -11.62 -0.66
N PRO A 186 -14.86 -12.87 -1.12
CA PRO A 186 -14.26 -13.93 -0.31
C PRO A 186 -12.74 -13.75 -0.08
N TRP A 187 -12.09 -12.85 -0.83
CA TRP A 187 -10.72 -12.40 -0.56
C TRP A 187 -10.65 -11.15 0.35
N GLY A 188 -11.79 -10.61 0.79
CA GLY A 188 -11.88 -9.44 1.67
C GLY A 188 -12.10 -8.10 0.95
N ASN A 189 -12.53 -7.08 1.69
CA ASN A 189 -12.79 -5.73 1.19
C ASN A 189 -12.72 -4.67 2.29
N LEU A 190 -12.57 -3.40 1.87
CA LEU A 190 -12.69 -2.25 2.75
C LEU A 190 -14.07 -2.22 3.43
N GLY A 191 -14.10 -1.85 4.72
CA GLY A 191 -15.33 -1.64 5.47
C GLY A 191 -15.86 -2.85 6.22
N SER A 192 -15.21 -4.02 6.14
CA SER A 192 -15.52 -5.15 7.00
C SER A 192 -15.23 -4.82 8.46
N GLN A 193 -16.15 -5.18 9.37
CA GLN A 193 -16.01 -4.89 10.80
C GLN A 193 -16.20 -6.15 11.63
N LEU A 194 -15.14 -6.62 12.29
CA LEU A 194 -15.23 -7.68 13.28
C LEU A 194 -15.56 -7.07 14.65
N LYS A 195 -16.66 -7.52 15.25
CA LYS A 195 -17.02 -7.24 16.64
C LYS A 195 -16.91 -8.52 17.45
N ALA A 196 -16.16 -8.43 18.54
CA ALA A 196 -15.86 -9.58 19.38
C ALA A 196 -15.73 -9.19 20.86
N THR A 197 -16.41 -8.14 21.34
CA THR A 197 -16.32 -7.72 22.75
C THR A 197 -16.98 -8.75 23.66
N GLY A 198 -16.34 -9.12 24.77
CA GLY A 198 -16.83 -10.13 25.71
C GLY A 198 -18.25 -9.86 26.22
N PHE A 199 -19.00 -10.93 26.49
CA PHE A 199 -20.37 -10.82 27.04
C PHE A 199 -20.43 -10.08 28.38
N THR A 200 -19.35 -10.12 29.15
CA THR A 200 -19.24 -9.48 30.46
C THR A 200 -17.78 -9.20 30.79
N THR A 201 -17.54 -8.19 31.61
CA THR A 201 -16.24 -7.89 32.23
C THR A 201 -16.22 -8.27 33.72
N ASP A 202 -17.30 -8.88 34.21
CA ASP A 202 -17.41 -9.32 35.60
C ASP A 202 -16.47 -10.50 35.86
N PRO A 203 -15.48 -10.36 36.77
CA PRO A 203 -14.49 -11.41 37.02
C PRO A 203 -15.12 -12.71 37.55
N ALA A 204 -16.33 -12.67 38.14
CA ALA A 204 -17.06 -13.86 38.59
C ALA A 204 -17.43 -14.81 37.43
N TYR A 205 -17.46 -14.29 36.19
CA TYR A 205 -17.80 -15.01 34.97
C TYR A 205 -16.62 -15.07 34.01
N THR A 206 -15.40 -15.19 34.54
CA THR A 206 -14.23 -15.61 33.76
C THR A 206 -14.35 -17.09 33.44
N LEU A 207 -14.01 -17.52 32.22
CA LEU A 207 -13.97 -18.94 31.85
C LEU A 207 -12.56 -19.51 32.06
N PRO A 208 -12.32 -20.35 33.08
CA PRO A 208 -11.03 -21.03 33.21
C PRO A 208 -10.86 -22.08 32.12
N ILE A 209 -9.64 -22.22 31.60
CA ILE A 209 -9.27 -23.32 30.70
C ILE A 209 -9.62 -24.66 31.34
N GLY A 210 -10.17 -25.58 30.54
CA GLY A 210 -10.63 -26.90 30.97
C GLY A 210 -12.03 -26.93 31.60
N THR A 211 -12.70 -25.79 31.75
CA THR A 211 -14.06 -25.71 32.30
C THR A 211 -15.10 -25.67 31.18
N PRO A 212 -16.22 -26.43 31.27
CA PRO A 212 -17.27 -26.39 30.26
C PRO A 212 -18.13 -25.11 30.37
N VAL A 213 -18.58 -24.59 29.23
CA VAL A 213 -19.55 -23.49 29.12
C VAL A 213 -20.60 -23.84 28.07
N ARG A 214 -21.88 -23.58 28.35
CA ARG A 214 -22.96 -23.78 27.38
C ARG A 214 -23.04 -22.55 26.47
N VAL A 215 -23.11 -22.75 25.16
CA VAL A 215 -23.28 -21.67 24.18
C VAL A 215 -24.47 -21.95 23.26
N LYS A 216 -25.07 -20.87 22.73
CA LYS A 216 -26.14 -20.92 21.74
C LYS A 216 -25.90 -19.88 20.64
N LEU A 217 -26.13 -20.29 19.40
CA LEU A 217 -26.28 -19.42 18.24
C LEU A 217 -27.62 -19.73 17.57
N GLU A 218 -28.49 -18.74 17.50
CA GLU A 218 -29.81 -18.85 16.89
C GLU A 218 -29.96 -17.82 15.76
N ARG A 219 -30.43 -18.26 14.60
CA ARG A 219 -30.88 -17.41 13.49
C ARG A 219 -32.40 -17.37 13.49
N THR A 220 -32.96 -16.17 13.49
CA THR A 220 -34.40 -15.91 13.32
C THR A 220 -34.64 -15.24 11.96
N ASP A 221 -35.88 -14.84 11.69
CA ASP A 221 -36.23 -14.10 10.48
C ASP A 221 -35.57 -12.72 10.38
N THR A 222 -35.16 -12.13 11.49
CA THR A 222 -34.67 -10.73 11.51
C THR A 222 -33.30 -10.56 12.16
N GLU A 223 -32.88 -11.49 13.02
CA GLU A 223 -31.70 -11.32 13.87
C GLU A 223 -31.00 -12.64 14.22
N PHE A 224 -29.76 -12.49 14.68
CA PHE A 224 -29.00 -13.53 15.36
C PHE A 224 -29.04 -13.31 16.88
N ILE A 225 -29.32 -14.38 17.62
CA ILE A 225 -29.28 -14.42 19.07
C ILE A 225 -28.09 -15.28 19.49
N MET A 226 -27.13 -14.64 20.16
CA MET A 226 -25.90 -15.28 20.64
C MET A 226 -25.91 -15.27 22.15
N SER A 227 -25.73 -16.42 22.78
CA SER A 227 -25.70 -16.49 24.24
C SER A 227 -24.69 -17.48 24.79
N THR A 228 -24.28 -17.24 26.04
CA THR A 228 -23.42 -18.13 26.82
C THR A 228 -24.00 -18.29 28.23
N THR A 229 -23.95 -19.50 28.77
CA THR A 229 -24.38 -19.81 30.14
C THR A 229 -23.21 -20.41 30.91
N PHE A 230 -22.80 -19.71 31.97
CA PHE A 230 -21.73 -20.15 32.87
C PHE A 230 -22.33 -21.16 33.86
N THR A 231 -22.13 -22.45 33.57
CA THR A 231 -22.68 -23.53 34.41
C THR A 231 -21.77 -23.89 35.58
N HIS A 232 -20.51 -23.42 35.56
CA HIS A 232 -19.49 -23.66 36.59
C HIS A 232 -19.44 -22.60 37.69
N SER A 233 -20.09 -21.46 37.51
CA SER A 233 -20.18 -20.43 38.55
C SER A 233 -21.17 -20.83 39.65
N SER A 234 -20.97 -20.32 40.87
CA SER A 234 -21.87 -20.57 42.01
C SER A 234 -23.31 -20.12 41.76
N GLU A 235 -23.49 -19.12 40.89
CA GLU A 235 -24.76 -18.70 40.33
C GLU A 235 -24.69 -18.91 38.81
N GLN A 236 -25.53 -19.80 38.28
CA GLN A 236 -25.63 -19.99 36.83
C GLN A 236 -26.25 -18.74 36.20
N LYS A 237 -25.55 -18.15 35.22
CA LYS A 237 -26.00 -16.93 34.56
C LYS A 237 -25.83 -17.04 33.06
N THR A 238 -26.87 -16.61 32.35
CA THR A 238 -26.88 -16.49 30.90
C THR A 238 -26.65 -15.04 30.50
N PHE A 239 -25.73 -14.83 29.58
CA PHE A 239 -25.54 -13.56 28.89
C PHE A 239 -25.98 -13.71 27.44
N GLU A 240 -26.66 -12.71 26.91
CA GLU A 240 -27.23 -12.73 25.55
C GLU A 240 -26.88 -11.43 24.81
N THR A 241 -26.69 -11.55 23.50
CA THR A 241 -26.54 -10.42 22.57
C THR A 241 -27.34 -10.71 21.32
N ARG A 242 -28.12 -9.72 20.88
CA ARG A 242 -28.96 -9.80 19.69
C ARG A 242 -28.43 -8.84 18.62
N VAL A 243 -28.30 -9.34 17.39
CA VAL A 243 -27.80 -8.55 16.26
C VAL A 243 -28.74 -8.73 15.08
N LYS A 244 -29.35 -7.63 14.63
CA LYS A 244 -30.18 -7.62 13.42
C LYS A 244 -29.36 -7.97 12.19
N GLY A 245 -30.01 -8.61 11.23
CA GLY A 245 -29.44 -8.95 9.92
C GLY A 245 -29.29 -10.43 9.67
N ALA A 246 -30.40 -11.16 9.77
CA ALA A 246 -30.46 -12.57 9.40
C ALA A 246 -30.17 -12.83 7.92
N ASP A 247 -30.36 -11.84 7.05
CA ASP A 247 -30.02 -11.87 5.61
C ASP A 247 -28.53 -11.66 5.35
N LEU A 248 -27.75 -11.17 6.31
CA LEU A 248 -26.32 -10.92 6.13
C LEU A 248 -25.50 -12.20 5.93
N VAL A 249 -26.09 -13.37 6.17
CA VAL A 249 -25.48 -14.68 5.82
C VAL A 249 -25.88 -15.19 4.43
N GLN A 250 -26.35 -14.31 3.53
CA GLN A 250 -26.73 -14.62 2.14
C GLN A 250 -25.97 -13.74 1.12
N ILE A 251 -24.88 -13.07 1.53
CA ILE A 251 -24.21 -12.10 0.67
C ILE A 251 -23.25 -12.77 -0.32
N LEU A 252 -22.38 -13.66 0.15
CA LEU A 252 -21.39 -14.35 -0.68
C LEU A 252 -21.94 -15.62 -1.34
N ASP A 253 -22.67 -16.44 -0.59
CA ASP A 253 -23.45 -17.58 -1.07
C ASP A 253 -24.93 -17.33 -0.71
N PRO A 254 -25.76 -16.86 -1.66
CA PRO A 254 -27.16 -16.50 -1.36
C PRO A 254 -28.06 -17.71 -1.10
N ASP A 255 -27.60 -18.91 -1.45
CA ASP A 255 -28.37 -20.14 -1.37
C ASP A 255 -28.02 -20.93 -0.11
N HIS A 256 -26.82 -20.75 0.46
CA HIS A 256 -26.34 -21.60 1.54
C HIS A 256 -25.63 -20.85 2.65
N MET A 257 -25.72 -21.43 3.85
CA MET A 257 -24.94 -21.02 5.02
C MET A 257 -24.32 -22.25 5.68
N TYR A 258 -23.20 -22.05 6.36
CA TYR A 258 -22.35 -23.10 6.90
C TYR A 258 -22.28 -22.94 8.41
N VAL A 259 -22.91 -23.86 9.15
CA VAL A 259 -23.11 -23.77 10.61
C VAL A 259 -22.30 -24.86 11.30
N GLY A 260 -21.53 -24.52 12.33
CA GLY A 260 -20.74 -25.52 13.04
C GLY A 260 -19.80 -24.99 14.11
N PHE A 261 -18.74 -25.77 14.37
CA PHE A 261 -17.73 -25.54 15.39
C PHE A 261 -16.40 -25.19 14.73
N TYR A 262 -15.69 -24.20 15.26
CA TYR A 262 -14.43 -23.74 14.69
C TYR A 262 -13.32 -23.61 15.75
N ALA A 263 -12.09 -23.67 15.26
CA ALA A 263 -10.89 -23.22 15.97
C ALA A 263 -10.00 -22.45 15.00
N ALA A 264 -9.32 -21.43 15.53
CA ALA A 264 -8.38 -20.58 14.82
C ALA A 264 -7.22 -20.28 15.76
N ARG A 265 -6.00 -20.53 15.29
CA ARG A 265 -4.72 -20.19 15.92
C ARG A 265 -4.56 -20.57 17.38
N ASN A 266 -3.61 -21.45 17.65
CA ASN A 266 -3.20 -21.83 19.01
C ASN A 266 -4.39 -22.12 19.95
N ALA A 267 -5.39 -22.85 19.47
CA ALA A 267 -6.58 -23.20 20.24
C ALA A 267 -6.89 -24.69 20.11
N LYS A 268 -7.28 -25.29 21.24
CA LYS A 268 -7.80 -26.66 21.31
C LYS A 268 -9.10 -26.65 22.10
N MET A 269 -10.15 -27.25 21.53
CA MET A 269 -11.48 -27.29 22.12
C MET A 269 -12.08 -28.68 21.98
N THR A 270 -12.84 -29.10 23.00
CA THR A 270 -13.74 -30.24 22.92
C THR A 270 -15.19 -29.77 23.06
N VAL A 271 -16.04 -30.24 22.15
CA VAL A 271 -17.47 -29.97 22.09
C VAL A 271 -18.23 -31.20 22.59
N ARG A 272 -19.26 -31.00 23.42
CA ARG A 272 -20.19 -32.06 23.88
C ARG A 272 -21.63 -31.55 23.87
N ASN A 273 -22.58 -32.48 23.96
CA ASN A 273 -24.01 -32.18 24.07
C ASN A 273 -24.50 -31.21 22.99
N ALA A 274 -23.97 -31.39 21.77
CA ALA A 274 -24.29 -30.58 20.61
C ALA A 274 -25.70 -30.91 20.11
N SER A 275 -26.46 -29.88 19.75
CA SER A 275 -27.78 -30.02 19.16
C SER A 275 -28.02 -28.94 18.12
N LEU A 276 -28.56 -29.34 16.96
CA LEU A 276 -29.00 -28.44 15.90
C LEU A 276 -30.50 -28.66 15.65
N THR A 277 -31.29 -27.60 15.74
CA THR A 277 -32.71 -27.62 15.37
C THR A 277 -32.97 -26.63 14.23
N LEU A 278 -33.86 -27.00 13.31
CA LEU A 278 -34.24 -26.18 12.16
C LEU A 278 -35.71 -25.81 12.21
N SER A 279 -36.02 -24.58 11.79
CA SER A 279 -37.38 -24.11 11.52
C SER A 279 -37.42 -23.39 10.17
N ASN A 280 -38.62 -23.11 9.65
CA ASN A 280 -38.75 -22.34 8.42
C ASN A 280 -38.19 -20.91 8.61
N ALA A 281 -37.53 -20.40 7.58
CA ALA A 281 -37.09 -19.01 7.49
C ALA A 281 -38.05 -18.18 6.64
N HIS A 282 -38.39 -16.99 7.16
CA HIS A 282 -39.10 -15.91 6.49
C HIS A 282 -38.23 -14.65 6.57
N THR A 283 -36.99 -14.77 6.07
CA THR A 283 -35.94 -13.78 6.27
C THR A 283 -36.38 -12.40 5.81
N VAL A 284 -36.29 -11.43 6.72
CA VAL A 284 -36.58 -10.03 6.48
C VAL A 284 -35.28 -9.34 6.05
N PRO A 285 -35.23 -8.74 4.85
CA PRO A 285 -34.07 -8.00 4.40
C PRO A 285 -33.72 -6.86 5.36
N THR A 286 -32.44 -6.71 5.69
CA THR A 286 -31.97 -5.59 6.50
C THR A 286 -31.98 -4.33 5.66
N PRO A 287 -32.67 -3.26 6.10
CA PRO A 287 -32.58 -1.99 5.41
C PRO A 287 -31.12 -1.51 5.45
N PRO A 288 -30.56 -1.01 4.34
CA PRO A 288 -29.20 -0.49 4.32
C PRO A 288 -29.08 0.58 5.40
N ALA A 289 -28.05 0.45 6.25
CA ALA A 289 -27.80 1.45 7.28
C ALA A 289 -27.56 2.80 6.59
N PRO A 290 -28.31 3.86 6.93
CA PRO A 290 -28.00 5.18 6.39
C PRO A 290 -26.56 5.52 6.82
N PRO A 291 -25.72 6.07 5.91
CA PRO A 291 -24.39 6.49 6.28
C PRO A 291 -24.49 7.45 7.46
N ALA A 292 -23.71 7.19 8.51
CA ALA A 292 -23.67 8.09 9.66
C ALA A 292 -23.27 9.48 9.16
N LYS A 293 -24.17 10.46 9.32
CA LYS A 293 -23.84 11.84 9.00
C LYS A 293 -22.79 12.31 10.01
N GLU A 294 -21.64 12.74 9.50
CA GLU A 294 -20.61 13.33 10.34
C GLU A 294 -21.07 14.67 10.92
N ASN A 295 -20.50 15.05 12.07
CA ASN A 295 -20.70 16.41 12.56
C ASN A 295 -20.07 17.41 11.59
N ALA A 296 -20.65 18.60 11.50
CA ALA A 296 -20.04 19.68 10.75
C ALA A 296 -18.68 20.05 11.35
N VAL A 297 -17.68 20.22 10.50
CA VAL A 297 -16.34 20.69 10.84
C VAL A 297 -15.88 21.71 9.79
N ILE A 298 -15.07 22.66 10.26
CA ILE A 298 -14.24 23.50 9.39
C ILE A 298 -12.78 23.30 9.72
N ASN A 299 -11.93 23.30 8.70
CA ASN A 299 -10.48 23.27 8.83
C ASN A 299 -9.90 24.51 8.17
N ILE A 300 -9.13 25.28 8.93
CA ILE A 300 -8.30 26.34 8.36
C ILE A 300 -7.11 25.64 7.71
N VAL A 301 -6.96 25.78 6.41
CA VAL A 301 -5.90 25.13 5.61
C VAL A 301 -4.83 26.14 5.18
N SER A 302 -4.75 27.27 5.90
CA SER A 302 -3.76 28.33 5.68
C SER A 302 -2.66 28.26 6.73
N ALA A 303 -1.45 28.68 6.35
CA ALA A 303 -0.31 28.69 7.25
C ALA A 303 -0.44 29.78 8.33
N PRO A 304 -0.10 29.48 9.60
CA PRO A 304 0.01 30.50 10.65
C PRO A 304 1.24 31.40 10.48
N GLU A 305 2.12 31.11 9.52
CA GLU A 305 3.31 31.89 9.19
C GLU A 305 3.30 32.22 7.69
N SER A 306 3.69 33.45 7.32
CA SER A 306 3.73 33.90 5.93
C SER A 306 5.00 34.69 5.62
N GLY A 307 5.69 34.28 4.55
CA GLY A 307 6.81 35.00 3.93
C GLY A 307 6.38 36.24 3.11
N SER A 308 5.07 36.42 2.88
CA SER A 308 4.50 37.45 2.01
C SER A 308 3.49 38.32 2.76
N ALA A 309 3.37 39.58 2.32
CA ALA A 309 2.28 40.46 2.73
C ALA A 309 0.96 40.06 2.05
N ASP A 310 0.99 39.50 0.85
CA ASP A 310 -0.19 38.97 0.18
C ASP A 310 -0.50 37.58 0.75
N TYR A 311 -1.71 37.40 1.28
CA TYR A 311 -2.10 36.22 2.03
C TYR A 311 -3.47 35.72 1.59
N LYS A 312 -3.63 34.39 1.57
CA LYS A 312 -4.89 33.74 1.24
C LYS A 312 -5.39 32.99 2.47
N LEU A 313 -6.44 33.50 3.10
CA LEU A 313 -7.16 32.73 4.11
C LEU A 313 -8.03 31.69 3.40
N ARG A 314 -7.78 30.44 3.72
CA ARG A 314 -8.36 29.24 3.13
C ARG A 314 -9.02 28.38 4.19
N VAL A 315 -10.25 27.98 3.93
CA VAL A 315 -11.07 27.18 4.83
C VAL A 315 -11.75 26.06 4.05
N LEU A 316 -11.67 24.85 4.56
CA LEU A 316 -12.36 23.67 4.04
C LEU A 316 -13.49 23.29 5.01
N ALA A 317 -14.70 23.15 4.50
CA ALA A 317 -15.87 22.71 5.26
C ALA A 317 -16.36 21.36 4.74
N ASN A 318 -16.81 20.45 5.62
CA ASN A 318 -17.38 19.16 5.20
C ASN A 318 -18.90 19.20 4.92
N TYR A 319 -19.51 20.39 5.00
CA TYR A 319 -20.91 20.67 4.65
C TYR A 319 -21.01 21.99 3.88
N ASP A 320 -22.11 22.16 3.15
CA ASP A 320 -22.49 23.48 2.64
C ASP A 320 -22.83 24.40 3.81
N GLY A 321 -22.66 25.71 3.63
CA GLY A 321 -23.02 26.65 4.67
C GLY A 321 -22.67 28.08 4.33
N SER A 322 -22.44 28.88 5.36
CA SER A 322 -21.97 30.25 5.21
C SER A 322 -20.83 30.56 6.16
N ILE A 323 -19.91 31.44 5.73
CA ILE A 323 -18.73 31.86 6.47
C ILE A 323 -18.73 33.38 6.64
N SER A 324 -18.42 33.85 7.85
CA SER A 324 -18.04 35.23 8.13
C SER A 324 -16.61 35.25 8.66
N VAL A 325 -15.84 36.28 8.31
CA VAL A 325 -14.45 36.46 8.75
C VAL A 325 -14.28 37.85 9.31
N THR A 326 -13.73 37.94 10.52
CA THR A 326 -13.16 39.18 11.05
C THR A 326 -11.64 39.12 10.98
N ARG A 327 -11.02 40.26 10.68
CA ARG A 327 -9.57 40.50 10.72
C ARG A 327 -9.30 41.56 11.77
N ASP A 328 -8.57 41.19 12.82
CA ASP A 328 -8.31 42.04 14.00
C ASP A 328 -9.60 42.67 14.57
N GLY A 329 -10.65 41.85 14.69
CA GLY A 329 -11.96 42.27 15.20
C GLY A 329 -12.86 43.02 14.21
N LYS A 330 -12.36 43.40 13.03
CA LYS A 330 -13.16 44.06 11.98
C LYS A 330 -13.67 43.05 10.96
N GLU A 331 -14.96 43.06 10.66
CA GLU A 331 -15.52 42.20 9.60
C GLU A 331 -14.90 42.54 8.23
N VAL A 332 -14.41 41.51 7.55
CA VAL A 332 -13.82 41.58 6.20
C VAL A 332 -14.52 40.67 5.20
N VAL A 333 -15.24 39.66 5.68
CA VAL A 333 -16.14 38.80 4.90
C VAL A 333 -17.42 38.61 5.71
N GLY A 334 -18.57 38.91 5.11
CA GLY A 334 -19.88 38.73 5.75
C GLY A 334 -20.68 37.62 5.07
N LYS A 335 -21.04 36.58 5.83
CA LYS A 335 -22.03 35.53 5.49
C LYS A 335 -21.97 35.04 4.04
N THR A 336 -20.77 34.74 3.55
CA THR A 336 -20.53 34.24 2.19
C THR A 336 -20.79 32.74 2.12
N ALA A 337 -21.39 32.25 1.05
CA ALA A 337 -21.65 30.82 0.88
C ALA A 337 -20.35 30.01 0.75
N VAL A 338 -20.33 28.81 1.33
CA VAL A 338 -19.26 27.83 1.14
C VAL A 338 -19.87 26.51 0.68
N VAL A 339 -19.14 25.79 -0.17
CA VAL A 339 -19.55 24.52 -0.74
C VAL A 339 -18.80 23.39 -0.03
N LYS A 340 -19.52 22.31 0.28
CA LYS A 340 -18.97 21.10 0.89
C LYS A 340 -17.74 20.60 0.11
N ASN A 341 -16.68 20.31 0.85
CA ASN A 341 -15.42 19.74 0.35
C ASN A 341 -14.68 20.63 -0.67
N GLU A 342 -15.09 21.88 -0.85
CA GLU A 342 -14.37 22.87 -1.64
C GLU A 342 -13.65 23.85 -0.71
N VAL A 343 -12.43 24.25 -1.07
CA VAL A 343 -11.66 25.23 -0.30
C VAL A 343 -12.16 26.63 -0.62
N TYR A 344 -12.87 27.24 0.31
CA TYR A 344 -13.16 28.68 0.27
C TYR A 344 -11.85 29.46 0.43
N SER A 345 -11.62 30.45 -0.42
CA SER A 345 -10.42 31.30 -0.40
C SER A 345 -10.78 32.78 -0.33
N PHE A 346 -10.19 33.50 0.61
CA PHE A 346 -10.28 34.95 0.78
C PHE A 346 -8.89 35.56 0.64
N GLU A 347 -8.69 36.37 -0.39
CA GLU A 347 -7.44 37.11 -0.62
C GLU A 347 -7.39 38.37 0.26
N THR A 348 -6.27 38.60 0.92
CA THR A 348 -6.08 39.72 1.83
C THR A 348 -4.62 40.15 1.92
N LYS A 349 -4.38 41.30 2.54
CA LYS A 349 -3.04 41.80 2.85
C LYS A 349 -2.79 41.81 4.35
N LEU A 350 -1.66 41.28 4.76
CA LEU A 350 -1.16 41.33 6.14
C LEU A 350 -0.45 42.67 6.36
N GLU A 351 -1.16 43.62 6.97
CA GLU A 351 -0.67 44.99 7.18
C GLU A 351 0.37 45.08 8.30
N THR A 352 0.26 44.21 9.30
CA THR A 352 1.13 44.12 10.48
C THR A 352 1.93 42.81 10.47
N ASP A 353 2.88 42.67 11.41
CA ASP A 353 3.66 41.43 11.59
C ASP A 353 2.85 40.30 12.23
N SER A 354 1.69 40.64 12.80
CA SER A 354 0.76 39.71 13.44
C SER A 354 -0.66 40.15 13.15
N THR A 355 -1.44 39.28 12.51
CA THR A 355 -2.85 39.52 12.16
C THR A 355 -3.69 38.35 12.64
N GLU A 356 -4.78 38.62 13.34
CA GLU A 356 -5.73 37.59 13.79
C GLU A 356 -6.94 37.53 12.86
N PHE A 357 -7.30 36.32 12.42
CA PHE A 357 -8.55 36.05 11.72
C PHE A 357 -9.47 35.19 12.58
N THR A 358 -10.71 35.64 12.79
CA THR A 358 -11.75 34.80 13.40
C THR A 358 -12.79 34.44 12.33
N ILE A 359 -12.98 33.14 12.15
CA ILE A 359 -13.86 32.52 11.17
C ILE A 359 -15.09 31.99 11.90
N VAL A 360 -16.28 32.42 11.50
CA VAL A 360 -17.55 31.88 11.96
C VAL A 360 -18.22 31.16 10.80
N TYR A 361 -18.37 29.85 10.91
CA TYR A 361 -19.03 29.01 9.93
C TYR A 361 -20.37 28.51 10.44
N THR A 362 -21.42 28.68 9.63
CA THR A 362 -22.76 28.15 9.91
C THR A 362 -23.10 27.07 8.88
N PRO A 363 -23.08 25.78 9.25
CA PRO A 363 -23.41 24.68 8.34
C PRO A 363 -24.91 24.61 8.03
N ILE A 364 -25.24 24.05 6.86
CA ILE A 364 -26.57 23.69 6.41
C ILE A 364 -26.64 22.15 6.27
N ASP A 365 -27.79 21.56 6.60
CA ASP A 365 -28.08 20.10 6.48
C ASP A 365 -27.18 19.13 7.26
N ALA A 366 -26.31 19.66 8.12
CA ALA A 366 -25.55 18.91 9.11
C ALA A 366 -26.44 18.44 10.29
N PRO A 367 -26.08 17.35 10.98
CA PRO A 367 -26.80 16.89 12.18
C PRO A 367 -26.92 17.98 13.27
N LEU A 368 -25.91 18.84 13.37
CA LEU A 368 -25.89 20.01 14.23
C LEU A 368 -25.59 21.25 13.38
N THR A 369 -26.48 22.24 13.43
CA THR A 369 -26.38 23.48 12.63
C THR A 369 -25.83 24.68 13.41
N ALA A 370 -25.36 24.46 14.64
CA ALA A 370 -24.75 25.50 15.46
C ALA A 370 -23.51 26.08 14.77
N ALA A 371 -23.31 27.39 14.91
CA ALA A 371 -22.14 28.06 14.34
C ALA A 371 -20.85 27.54 14.99
N ILE A 372 -19.85 27.28 14.15
CA ILE A 372 -18.51 26.83 14.53
C ILE A 372 -17.55 27.99 14.36
N THR A 373 -16.89 28.39 15.44
CA THR A 373 -15.89 29.47 15.42
C THR A 373 -14.49 28.88 15.49
N LYS A 374 -13.61 29.29 14.57
CA LYS A 374 -12.16 29.02 14.63
C LYS A 374 -11.38 30.31 14.45
N THR A 375 -10.22 30.39 15.08
CA THR A 375 -9.32 31.54 14.98
C THR A 375 -7.96 31.08 14.49
N ILE A 376 -7.31 31.88 13.65
CA ILE A 376 -5.91 31.74 13.28
C ILE A 376 -5.19 33.07 13.48
N LYS A 377 -4.05 33.02 14.15
CA LYS A 377 -3.13 34.15 14.24
C LYS A 377 -1.99 33.93 13.27
N VAL A 378 -1.85 34.84 12.31
CA VAL A 378 -0.86 34.76 11.23
C VAL A 378 0.30 35.69 11.55
N THR A 379 1.51 35.13 11.53
CA THR A 379 2.77 35.86 11.72
C THR A 379 3.42 36.12 10.37
N LYS A 380 3.57 37.38 9.98
CA LYS A 380 4.25 37.79 8.75
C LYS A 380 5.72 38.08 9.02
N LYS A 381 6.61 37.51 8.22
CA LYS A 381 8.03 37.88 8.18
C LYS A 381 8.55 37.77 6.74
N ILE A 382 8.97 38.90 6.17
CA ILE A 382 9.43 38.97 4.77
C ILE A 382 10.95 38.86 4.73
N PHE A 383 11.47 37.98 3.88
CA PHE A 383 12.89 37.80 3.63
C PHE A 383 13.23 38.23 2.20
N ASN A 384 14.27 39.05 2.04
CA ASN A 384 14.72 39.59 0.74
C ASN A 384 15.98 38.85 0.26
N SER A 385 15.91 37.53 0.14
CA SER A 385 17.07 36.66 -0.14
C SER A 385 17.23 36.28 -1.62
N GLY A 386 16.42 36.86 -2.51
CA GLY A 386 16.44 36.56 -3.94
C GLY A 386 15.53 35.38 -4.26
N GLU A 387 16.07 34.35 -4.93
CA GLU A 387 15.30 33.19 -5.42
C GLU A 387 14.98 32.13 -4.34
N GLY A 388 15.41 32.34 -3.10
CA GLY A 388 15.20 31.37 -2.02
C GLY A 388 15.89 31.72 -0.71
N LEU A 389 15.77 30.85 0.29
CA LEU A 389 16.30 31.02 1.65
C LEU A 389 17.49 30.09 1.90
N PHE A 390 18.59 30.63 2.41
CA PHE A 390 19.75 29.84 2.83
C PHE A 390 19.62 29.36 4.27
N VAL A 391 19.94 28.08 4.49
CA VAL A 391 19.96 27.46 5.82
C VAL A 391 21.29 26.79 6.12
N SER A 392 21.68 26.68 7.39
CA SER A 392 22.92 25.99 7.80
C SER A 392 22.73 25.25 9.13
N PRO A 393 23.60 24.30 9.50
CA PRO A 393 23.55 23.64 10.81
C PRO A 393 23.62 24.60 12.01
N LYS A 394 24.23 25.77 11.83
CA LYS A 394 24.35 26.83 12.85
C LYS A 394 23.36 27.98 12.65
N GLY A 395 22.48 27.87 11.67
CA GLY A 395 21.45 28.86 11.41
C GLY A 395 20.49 28.98 12.59
N THR A 396 19.89 30.15 12.73
CA THR A 396 18.93 30.44 13.81
C THR A 396 17.62 30.96 13.22
N SER A 397 16.56 30.99 14.03
CA SER A 397 15.25 31.48 13.60
C SER A 397 15.21 32.99 13.35
N THR A 398 16.26 33.69 13.79
CA THR A 398 16.48 35.12 13.57
C THR A 398 17.38 35.42 12.37
N GLY A 399 18.01 34.41 11.75
CA GLY A 399 18.85 34.57 10.56
C GLY A 399 18.08 35.20 9.40
N LYS A 400 18.79 35.92 8.52
CA LYS A 400 18.20 36.66 7.40
C LYS A 400 17.90 35.80 6.17
N GLY A 401 18.27 34.52 6.16
CA GLY A 401 18.08 33.64 5.01
C GLY A 401 19.01 33.91 3.85
N THR A 402 20.12 34.62 4.10
CA THR A 402 21.14 34.91 3.08
C THR A 402 22.32 33.98 3.26
N ILE A 403 23.18 33.82 2.24
CA ILE A 403 24.37 32.98 2.36
C ILE A 403 25.31 33.40 3.52
N ALA A 404 25.38 34.70 3.82
CA ALA A 404 26.22 35.26 4.87
C ALA A 404 25.57 35.21 6.26
N ASP A 405 24.25 35.03 6.32
CA ASP A 405 23.45 35.00 7.55
C ASP A 405 22.29 34.00 7.36
N PRO A 406 22.61 32.69 7.30
CA PRO A 406 21.64 31.63 7.04
C PRO A 406 20.71 31.41 8.26
N MET A 407 19.48 30.98 8.01
CA MET A 407 18.54 30.62 9.08
C MET A 407 18.54 29.11 9.37
N ASP A 408 17.78 28.66 10.37
CA ASP A 408 17.53 27.23 10.56
C ASP A 408 16.49 26.68 9.56
N LEU A 409 16.52 25.37 9.34
CA LEU A 409 15.65 24.70 8.37
C LEU A 409 14.16 24.78 8.72
N GLU A 410 13.81 24.65 10.01
CA GLU A 410 12.41 24.68 10.46
C GLU A 410 11.77 26.05 10.19
N THR A 411 12.51 27.13 10.42
CA THR A 411 12.09 28.49 10.10
C THR A 411 11.95 28.67 8.59
N ALA A 412 12.90 28.20 7.79
CA ALA A 412 12.83 28.36 6.34
C ALA A 412 11.59 27.66 5.73
N ILE A 413 11.24 26.45 6.18
CA ILE A 413 10.05 25.71 5.72
C ILE A 413 8.76 26.54 5.89
N LYS A 414 8.66 27.30 6.98
CA LYS A 414 7.48 28.10 7.30
C LYS A 414 7.34 29.35 6.45
N TYR A 415 8.45 29.91 5.97
CA TYR A 415 8.49 31.23 5.33
C TYR A 415 8.82 31.21 3.83
N VAL A 416 9.33 30.10 3.29
CA VAL A 416 9.58 29.96 1.85
C VAL A 416 8.27 30.08 1.06
N LEU A 417 8.28 30.88 0.00
CA LEU A 417 7.11 31.11 -0.85
C LEU A 417 6.97 30.00 -1.90
N PRO A 418 5.75 29.77 -2.45
CA PRO A 418 5.58 28.90 -3.61
C PRO A 418 6.50 29.31 -4.77
N GLY A 419 7.22 28.35 -5.34
CA GLY A 419 8.20 28.57 -6.41
C GLY A 419 9.62 28.91 -5.93
N GLU A 420 9.82 29.16 -4.64
CA GLU A 420 11.16 29.45 -4.08
C GLU A 420 11.84 28.18 -3.54
N SER A 421 13.16 28.28 -3.38
CA SER A 421 14.02 27.20 -2.87
C SER A 421 14.52 27.47 -1.45
N ILE A 422 14.73 26.40 -0.69
CA ILE A 422 15.55 26.37 0.53
C ILE A 422 16.89 25.76 0.16
N PHE A 423 17.95 26.56 0.22
CA PHE A 423 19.32 26.17 -0.10
C PHE A 423 20.04 25.73 1.18
N MET A 424 20.29 24.43 1.31
CA MET A 424 20.96 23.84 2.47
C MET A 424 22.47 23.92 2.32
N ARG A 425 23.13 24.54 3.30
CA ARG A 425 24.60 24.61 3.39
C ARG A 425 25.18 23.33 4.00
N GLU A 426 26.43 23.03 3.67
CA GLU A 426 27.14 21.83 4.11
C GLU A 426 27.09 21.59 5.63
N GLY A 427 27.01 20.31 5.99
CA GLY A 427 27.14 19.83 7.36
C GLY A 427 25.97 18.99 7.86
N THR A 428 26.02 18.66 9.15
CA THR A 428 25.03 17.81 9.82
C THR A 428 24.02 18.64 10.59
N TYR A 429 22.76 18.54 10.20
CA TYR A 429 21.61 19.15 10.87
C TYR A 429 21.07 18.15 11.89
N THR A 430 20.90 18.60 13.13
CA THR A 430 20.40 17.79 14.25
C THR A 430 19.13 18.43 14.82
N PRO A 431 17.98 18.29 14.15
CA PRO A 431 16.75 18.89 14.62
C PRO A 431 16.33 18.29 15.97
N SER A 432 15.81 19.12 16.87
CA SER A 432 15.36 18.66 18.20
C SER A 432 14.03 17.92 18.18
N ALA A 433 13.30 18.01 17.06
CA ALA A 433 12.02 17.37 16.82
C ALA A 433 11.89 16.93 15.35
N MET A 434 10.90 16.10 15.05
CA MET A 434 10.56 15.72 13.67
C MET A 434 10.29 16.96 12.81
N LEU A 435 10.92 17.02 11.64
CA LEU A 435 10.68 18.07 10.65
C LEU A 435 9.34 17.81 9.96
N ASN A 436 8.28 18.42 10.47
CA ASN A 436 6.93 18.28 9.95
C ASN A 436 6.62 19.35 8.90
N ILE A 437 6.71 19.00 7.63
CA ILE A 437 6.29 19.85 6.51
C ILE A 437 4.78 19.66 6.35
N LYS A 438 4.01 20.48 7.08
CA LYS A 438 2.55 20.36 7.17
C LYS A 438 1.83 20.82 5.91
N LYS A 439 0.60 20.34 5.70
CA LYS A 439 -0.22 20.61 4.50
C LYS A 439 -0.52 22.09 4.27
N GLU A 440 -0.54 22.92 5.31
CA GLU A 440 -0.66 24.37 5.17
C GLU A 440 0.57 25.04 4.50
N TYR A 441 1.70 24.35 4.39
CA TYR A 441 2.93 24.84 3.77
C TYR A 441 3.15 24.32 2.33
N SER A 442 2.15 23.71 1.70
CA SER A 442 2.22 23.22 0.32
C SER A 442 2.68 24.27 -0.69
N GLY A 443 3.33 23.81 -1.75
CA GLY A 443 3.53 24.57 -2.98
C GLY A 443 2.25 24.64 -3.82
N LEU A 444 2.40 25.00 -5.09
CA LEU A 444 1.33 24.96 -6.09
C LEU A 444 1.82 24.20 -7.34
N MET A 445 0.90 23.72 -8.17
CA MET A 445 1.19 22.92 -9.37
C MET A 445 2.30 23.50 -10.27
N ASP A 446 2.28 24.81 -10.49
CA ASP A 446 3.28 25.50 -11.33
C ASP A 446 4.32 26.28 -10.50
N GLN A 447 4.28 26.15 -9.17
CA GLN A 447 5.13 26.87 -8.21
C GLN A 447 5.52 25.92 -7.07
N VAL A 448 6.18 24.83 -7.45
CA VAL A 448 6.72 23.82 -6.53
C VAL A 448 7.74 24.49 -5.59
N LYS A 449 7.69 24.14 -4.30
CA LYS A 449 8.71 24.57 -3.33
C LYS A 449 9.86 23.58 -3.31
N THR A 450 11.09 24.05 -3.19
CA THR A 450 12.26 23.15 -3.22
C THR A 450 13.03 23.19 -1.91
N ILE A 451 13.52 22.04 -1.45
CA ILE A 451 14.59 21.91 -0.44
C ILE A 451 15.73 21.16 -1.09
N ALA A 452 16.89 21.81 -1.24
CA ALA A 452 18.02 21.20 -1.92
C ALA A 452 19.37 21.56 -1.28
N ALA A 453 20.32 20.63 -1.35
CA ALA A 453 21.71 20.92 -1.07
C ALA A 453 22.25 21.99 -2.02
N TYR A 454 22.86 23.04 -1.46
CA TYR A 454 23.38 24.15 -2.25
C TYR A 454 24.63 23.73 -3.02
N ASN A 455 24.63 23.88 -4.36
CA ASN A 455 25.78 23.56 -5.22
C ASN A 455 26.40 22.16 -4.99
N GLY A 456 25.59 21.16 -4.65
CA GLY A 456 26.06 19.80 -4.36
C GLY A 456 26.86 19.66 -3.06
N GLU A 457 26.75 20.62 -2.15
CA GLU A 457 27.33 20.53 -0.81
C GLU A 457 26.81 19.27 -0.07
N LYS A 458 27.65 18.67 0.78
CA LYS A 458 27.29 17.46 1.53
C LYS A 458 26.44 17.83 2.75
N VAL A 459 25.17 17.43 2.71
CA VAL A 459 24.20 17.72 3.76
C VAL A 459 23.66 16.40 4.33
N THR A 460 23.65 16.30 5.67
CA THR A 460 23.03 15.21 6.40
C THR A 460 22.05 15.77 7.42
N ILE A 461 20.85 15.18 7.53
CA ILE A 461 19.94 15.40 8.65
C ILE A 461 19.93 14.13 9.51
N ASP A 462 20.36 14.26 10.75
CA ASP A 462 20.51 13.15 11.70
C ASP A 462 19.42 13.23 12.78
N GLY A 463 18.59 12.18 12.86
CA GLY A 463 17.56 12.01 13.88
C GLY A 463 18.07 11.62 15.26
N GLN A 464 19.38 11.38 15.40
CA GLN A 464 20.12 11.13 16.65
C GLN A 464 19.63 9.92 17.45
N GLY A 465 18.90 8.98 16.83
CA GLY A 465 18.22 7.89 17.52
C GLY A 465 17.12 8.39 18.48
N LYS A 466 16.53 9.56 18.22
CA LYS A 466 15.50 10.19 19.06
C LYS A 466 14.19 10.45 18.33
N LEU A 467 14.27 10.76 17.03
CA LEU A 467 13.10 11.14 16.25
C LEU A 467 12.44 9.90 15.65
N ALA A 468 11.12 9.74 15.86
CA ALA A 468 10.37 8.65 15.23
C ALA A 468 10.52 8.70 13.71
N ASN A 469 10.19 9.84 13.10
CA ASN A 469 10.57 10.13 11.72
C ASN A 469 11.52 11.33 11.69
N VAL A 470 12.52 11.37 10.80
CA VAL A 470 13.31 12.60 10.61
C VAL A 470 12.46 13.64 9.90
N ILE A 471 11.84 13.28 8.77
CA ILE A 471 10.93 14.14 8.00
C ILE A 471 9.54 13.50 7.88
N GLN A 472 8.51 14.32 8.12
CA GLN A 472 7.13 14.03 7.76
C GLN A 472 6.67 15.05 6.71
N LEU A 473 6.51 14.61 5.46
CA LEU A 473 6.06 15.41 4.33
C LEU A 473 4.55 15.23 4.14
N ASN A 474 3.76 16.06 4.82
CA ASN A 474 2.30 16.11 4.67
C ASN A 474 1.85 17.13 3.60
N ALA A 475 2.76 18.00 3.19
CA ALA A 475 2.53 19.03 2.19
C ALA A 475 2.57 18.47 0.78
N ASP A 476 1.96 19.23 -0.12
CA ASP A 476 1.84 18.92 -1.53
C ASP A 476 2.80 19.82 -2.34
N TYR A 477 3.19 19.39 -3.54
CA TYR A 477 4.01 20.18 -4.48
C TYR A 477 5.35 20.64 -3.88
N TRP A 478 6.07 19.72 -3.25
CA TRP A 478 7.46 19.90 -2.83
C TRP A 478 8.43 19.09 -3.68
N HIS A 479 9.61 19.64 -3.94
CA HIS A 479 10.78 18.94 -4.45
C HIS A 479 11.85 18.89 -3.35
N VAL A 480 12.20 17.71 -2.89
CA VAL A 480 13.18 17.49 -1.81
C VAL A 480 14.35 16.72 -2.40
N ALA A 481 15.55 17.33 -2.44
CA ALA A 481 16.62 16.80 -3.27
C ALA A 481 18.04 16.88 -2.69
N GLY A 482 18.81 15.82 -2.92
CA GLY A 482 20.28 15.86 -2.88
C GLY A 482 20.92 15.85 -1.49
N PHE A 483 20.26 15.28 -0.48
CA PHE A 483 20.83 15.16 0.87
C PHE A 483 20.53 13.83 1.55
N HIS A 484 21.19 13.60 2.68
CA HIS A 484 21.18 12.35 3.42
C HIS A 484 20.31 12.45 4.68
N ILE A 485 19.50 11.41 4.97
CA ILE A 485 18.73 11.23 6.20
C ILE A 485 19.18 9.96 6.92
N THR A 486 19.43 10.07 8.23
CA THR A 486 19.88 8.95 9.07
C THR A 486 19.35 9.03 10.49
N GLY A 487 19.40 7.92 11.22
CA GLY A 487 19.27 7.90 12.68
C GLY A 487 17.87 8.18 13.21
N ALA A 488 16.81 7.93 12.43
CA ALA A 488 15.46 7.85 12.99
C ALA A 488 15.31 6.61 13.89
N THR A 489 14.39 6.66 14.86
CA THR A 489 13.96 5.48 15.64
C THR A 489 12.86 4.68 14.93
N ALA A 490 12.18 5.29 13.97
CA ALA A 490 11.36 4.61 12.97
C ALA A 490 11.81 5.06 11.56
N ASN A 491 10.95 5.71 10.76
CA ASN A 491 11.22 5.94 9.34
C ASN A 491 12.20 7.08 9.10
N GLY A 492 13.04 7.01 8.07
CA GLY A 492 13.82 8.17 7.64
C GLY A 492 12.90 9.32 7.20
N MET A 493 12.06 9.04 6.19
CA MET A 493 11.04 9.98 5.70
C MET A 493 9.69 9.29 5.54
N ARG A 494 8.63 9.98 5.96
CA ARG A 494 7.25 9.59 5.64
C ARG A 494 6.57 10.63 4.75
N VAL A 495 5.98 10.18 3.65
CA VAL A 495 5.28 11.02 2.66
C VAL A 495 3.79 10.73 2.72
N SER A 496 2.99 11.76 2.99
CA SER A 496 1.53 11.70 3.08
C SER A 496 0.84 12.81 2.27
N GLY A 497 1.60 13.71 1.64
CA GLY A 497 1.08 14.69 0.69
C GLY A 497 1.12 14.21 -0.76
N ASP A 498 0.66 15.07 -1.65
CA ASP A 498 0.46 14.78 -3.07
C ASP A 498 1.46 15.54 -3.96
N HIS A 499 1.72 15.00 -5.16
CA HIS A 499 2.50 15.70 -6.19
C HIS A 499 3.91 16.13 -5.74
N ASN A 500 4.53 15.38 -4.83
CA ASN A 500 5.89 15.66 -4.39
C ASN A 500 6.93 14.89 -5.23
N VAL A 501 8.12 15.47 -5.33
CA VAL A 501 9.30 14.83 -5.91
C VAL A 501 10.35 14.68 -4.82
N VAL A 502 10.81 13.46 -4.58
CA VAL A 502 11.94 13.17 -3.68
C VAL A 502 13.06 12.61 -4.53
N GLU A 503 14.17 13.34 -4.66
CA GLU A 503 15.18 13.09 -5.67
C GLU A 503 16.60 12.99 -5.11
N GLN A 504 17.39 12.00 -5.55
CA GLN A 504 18.82 11.90 -5.20
C GLN A 504 19.09 11.94 -3.69
N MET A 505 18.18 11.35 -2.91
CA MET A 505 18.28 11.26 -1.47
C MET A 505 18.96 9.96 -1.05
N LEU A 506 19.66 9.99 0.09
CA LEU A 506 20.18 8.80 0.77
C LEU A 506 19.42 8.59 2.08
N PHE A 507 18.92 7.38 2.33
CA PHE A 507 18.27 6.97 3.58
C PHE A 507 19.01 5.77 4.17
N ASN A 508 19.64 5.91 5.33
CA ASN A 508 20.27 4.75 5.97
C ASN A 508 20.27 4.80 7.49
N PHE A 509 20.52 3.64 8.11
CA PHE A 509 20.63 3.49 9.56
C PHE A 509 19.43 4.05 10.33
N ASN A 510 18.23 3.91 9.77
CA ASN A 510 16.97 4.25 10.42
C ASN A 510 16.38 3.02 11.14
N GLY A 511 15.63 3.25 12.21
CA GLY A 511 15.02 2.22 13.05
C GLY A 511 13.77 1.56 12.47
N ASP A 512 13.41 1.89 11.23
CA ASP A 512 12.34 1.34 10.40
C ASP A 512 12.65 1.76 8.94
N THR A 513 11.67 1.70 8.04
CA THR A 513 11.82 1.94 6.60
C THR A 513 12.52 3.27 6.26
N GLY A 514 13.42 3.25 5.27
CA GLY A 514 14.14 4.46 4.83
C GLY A 514 13.19 5.57 4.34
N LEU A 515 12.32 5.26 3.38
CA LEU A 515 11.23 6.14 2.94
C LEU A 515 9.92 5.37 2.77
N GLN A 516 8.85 5.87 3.38
CA GLN A 516 7.50 5.30 3.29
C GLN A 516 6.48 6.33 2.76
N ILE A 517 5.78 5.98 1.68
CA ILE A 517 4.52 6.63 1.26
C ILE A 517 3.36 5.92 1.99
N THR A 518 2.56 6.68 2.73
CA THR A 518 1.41 6.12 3.46
C THR A 518 0.37 7.19 3.77
N GLY A 519 -0.90 6.84 3.58
CA GLY A 519 -2.05 7.68 3.88
C GLY A 519 -2.63 7.42 5.26
N SER A 520 -3.79 8.00 5.51
CA SER A 520 -4.56 7.75 6.72
C SER A 520 -6.05 7.69 6.41
N GLY A 521 -6.80 6.99 7.27
CA GLY A 521 -8.24 6.82 7.10
C GLY A 521 -8.62 5.89 5.94
N THR A 522 -9.92 5.76 5.72
CA THR A 522 -10.50 4.78 4.79
C THR A 522 -10.98 5.40 3.47
N ASN A 523 -10.73 6.69 3.24
CA ASN A 523 -11.13 7.35 1.99
C ASN A 523 -9.94 7.38 1.01
N PRO A 524 -9.95 6.58 -0.08
CA PRO A 524 -8.86 6.54 -1.05
C PRO A 524 -8.56 7.88 -1.74
N ASP A 525 -9.55 8.78 -1.83
CA ASP A 525 -9.37 10.10 -2.45
C ASP A 525 -8.39 10.99 -1.67
N LEU A 526 -8.19 10.70 -0.38
CA LEU A 526 -7.33 11.42 0.55
C LEU A 526 -5.98 10.74 0.78
N TRP A 527 -5.73 9.61 0.13
CA TRP A 527 -4.44 8.94 0.21
C TRP A 527 -3.40 9.62 -0.68
N PRO A 528 -2.11 9.60 -0.29
CA PRO A 528 -1.05 10.28 -1.02
C PRO A 528 -0.95 9.77 -2.45
N LYS A 529 -0.95 10.69 -3.40
CA LYS A 529 -0.98 10.39 -4.84
C LYS A 529 0.00 11.24 -5.64
N TYR A 530 0.37 10.71 -6.81
CA TYR A 530 1.21 11.39 -7.80
C TYR A 530 2.59 11.82 -7.28
N ASN A 531 3.16 11.10 -6.30
CA ASN A 531 4.53 11.36 -5.84
C ASN A 531 5.55 10.61 -6.71
N LEU A 532 6.69 11.25 -6.96
CA LEU A 532 7.82 10.68 -7.69
C LEU A 532 9.02 10.53 -6.75
N ILE A 533 9.46 9.30 -6.51
CA ILE A 533 10.70 8.98 -5.80
C ILE A 533 11.75 8.61 -6.85
N LEU A 534 12.74 9.47 -7.04
CA LEU A 534 13.64 9.46 -8.20
C LEU A 534 15.11 9.38 -7.77
N ASN A 535 15.84 8.40 -8.30
CA ASN A 535 17.30 8.33 -8.13
C ASN A 535 17.78 8.31 -6.66
N CYS A 536 16.94 7.84 -5.72
CA CYS A 536 17.27 7.71 -4.32
C CYS A 536 17.98 6.39 -4.01
N GLU A 537 18.62 6.33 -2.85
CA GLU A 537 19.26 5.14 -2.32
C GLU A 537 18.81 4.90 -0.87
N SER A 538 18.54 3.65 -0.52
CA SER A 538 18.09 3.28 0.82
C SER A 538 18.74 1.99 1.30
N HIS A 539 19.48 2.04 2.41
CA HIS A 539 20.23 0.89 2.91
C HIS A 539 20.45 0.84 4.41
N ASP A 540 20.75 -0.35 4.94
CA ASP A 540 21.07 -0.57 6.36
C ASP A 540 20.03 -0.01 7.34
N ASN A 541 18.77 0.05 6.91
CA ASN A 541 17.65 0.32 7.79
C ASN A 541 17.28 -0.95 8.56
N ARG A 542 17.05 -0.82 9.87
CA ARG A 542 16.80 -1.95 10.76
C ARG A 542 15.94 -1.58 11.95
N ASP A 543 14.79 -2.23 12.05
CA ASP A 543 13.95 -2.22 13.24
C ASP A 543 14.42 -3.27 14.27
N PRO A 544 14.06 -3.14 15.55
CA PRO A 544 14.48 -4.08 16.59
C PRO A 544 13.96 -5.52 16.43
N ARG A 545 12.89 -5.74 15.66
CA ARG A 545 12.28 -7.06 15.44
C ARG A 545 12.85 -7.79 14.22
N ASP A 546 13.54 -7.06 13.35
CA ASP A 546 14.09 -7.53 12.07
C ASP A 546 12.98 -7.96 11.09
N GLU A 547 11.86 -7.22 11.04
CA GLU A 547 10.68 -7.64 10.27
C GLU A 547 9.94 -6.51 9.53
N ASP A 548 10.30 -5.23 9.72
CA ASP A 548 9.52 -4.11 9.19
C ASP A 548 10.36 -3.08 8.41
N ALA A 549 11.68 -3.00 8.64
CA ALA A 549 12.50 -1.95 8.06
C ALA A 549 12.92 -2.24 6.61
N ASP A 550 12.14 -1.68 5.69
CA ASP A 550 12.38 -1.75 4.25
C ASP A 550 13.34 -0.65 3.74
N GLY A 551 13.83 -0.80 2.52
CA GLY A 551 14.45 0.29 1.79
C GLY A 551 13.44 1.38 1.45
N PHE A 552 12.41 1.00 0.68
CA PHE A 552 11.30 1.85 0.28
C PHE A 552 9.97 1.14 0.50
N ALA A 553 8.96 1.90 0.92
CA ALA A 553 7.60 1.37 1.03
C ALA A 553 6.56 2.32 0.44
N ALA A 554 5.55 1.74 -0.19
CA ALA A 554 4.30 2.42 -0.53
C ALA A 554 3.15 1.53 -0.08
N LYS A 555 2.84 1.62 1.21
CA LYS A 555 1.98 0.67 1.93
C LYS A 555 0.94 1.37 2.80
N LEU A 556 -0.15 0.66 3.06
CA LEU A 556 -1.23 1.08 3.98
C LEU A 556 -1.91 2.40 3.56
N GLY A 557 -2.73 2.34 2.51
CA GLY A 557 -3.53 3.48 2.06
C GLY A 557 -2.75 4.40 1.15
N VAL A 558 -2.46 3.93 -0.07
CA VAL A 558 -1.71 4.69 -1.08
C VAL A 558 -2.60 5.00 -2.28
N GLY A 559 -2.60 6.26 -2.68
CA GLY A 559 -3.34 6.76 -3.83
C GLY A 559 -2.66 6.46 -5.16
N GLU A 560 -3.30 6.87 -6.25
CA GLU A 560 -2.85 6.58 -7.61
C GLU A 560 -1.58 7.35 -8.02
N GLY A 561 -0.92 6.87 -9.08
CA GLY A 561 0.11 7.63 -9.79
C GLY A 561 1.45 7.79 -9.05
N ASN A 562 1.67 7.09 -7.95
CA ASN A 562 2.96 7.09 -7.28
C ASN A 562 4.00 6.24 -8.07
N VAL A 563 5.20 6.78 -8.22
CA VAL A 563 6.28 6.19 -9.04
C VAL A 563 7.59 6.14 -8.27
N PHE A 564 8.25 4.98 -8.29
CA PHE A 564 9.65 4.82 -7.89
C PHE A 564 10.48 4.56 -9.15
N LYS A 565 11.40 5.47 -9.46
CA LYS A 565 12.23 5.40 -10.66
C LYS A 565 13.73 5.55 -10.37
N GLY A 566 14.54 4.63 -10.89
CA GLY A 566 16.02 4.75 -10.83
C GLY A 566 16.59 4.66 -9.41
N ASN A 567 15.86 4.08 -8.46
CA ASN A 567 16.27 3.98 -7.07
C ASN A 567 17.06 2.70 -6.80
N ILE A 568 17.82 2.69 -5.70
CA ILE A 568 18.59 1.52 -5.24
C ILE A 568 18.20 1.21 -3.79
N ALA A 569 17.76 -0.02 -3.51
CA ALA A 569 17.52 -0.49 -2.16
C ALA A 569 18.40 -1.71 -1.86
N HIS A 570 19.24 -1.63 -0.83
CA HIS A 570 20.08 -2.76 -0.49
C HIS A 570 20.37 -2.88 0.99
N HIS A 571 20.67 -4.09 1.44
CA HIS A 571 21.08 -4.32 2.83
C HIS A 571 20.08 -3.78 3.89
N ASN A 572 18.79 -3.69 3.55
CA ASN A 572 17.74 -3.40 4.53
C ASN A 572 17.35 -4.71 5.23
N ILE A 573 16.91 -4.65 6.49
CA ILE A 573 16.71 -5.88 7.26
C ILE A 573 15.46 -6.68 6.84
N ASP A 574 14.40 -6.02 6.35
CA ASP A 574 13.27 -6.69 5.71
C ASP A 574 13.41 -6.64 4.18
N ASP A 575 12.73 -5.76 3.45
CA ASP A 575 12.77 -5.79 1.98
C ASP A 575 13.47 -4.60 1.32
N GLY A 576 13.76 -4.75 0.03
CA GLY A 576 14.09 -3.59 -0.82
C GLY A 576 12.87 -2.69 -1.03
N TRP A 577 11.76 -3.30 -1.47
CA TRP A 577 10.45 -2.65 -1.65
C TRP A 577 9.33 -3.42 -0.98
N ASP A 578 8.48 -2.71 -0.25
CA ASP A 578 7.22 -3.23 0.31
C ASP A 578 5.99 -2.43 -0.14
N LEU A 579 5.09 -3.11 -0.86
CA LEU A 579 3.79 -2.58 -1.32
C LEU A 579 2.60 -3.13 -0.51
N TYR A 580 2.84 -3.60 0.71
CA TYR A 580 1.83 -4.24 1.57
C TYR A 580 0.54 -3.42 1.75
N ASN A 581 -0.56 -4.15 1.85
CA ASN A 581 -1.87 -3.63 2.21
C ASN A 581 -2.64 -4.66 3.02
N ARG A 582 -3.64 -4.17 3.75
CA ARG A 582 -4.52 -5.00 4.57
C ARG A 582 -5.92 -5.03 3.99
N THR A 583 -6.52 -6.22 3.97
CA THR A 583 -7.88 -6.48 3.49
C THR A 583 -8.91 -5.49 4.05
N ASN A 584 -8.83 -5.18 5.34
CA ASN A 584 -9.76 -4.28 6.02
C ASN A 584 -9.47 -2.78 5.83
N GLU A 585 -8.33 -2.41 5.24
CA GLU A 585 -7.93 -1.02 4.94
C GLU A 585 -8.03 -0.70 3.44
N GLY A 586 -8.36 -1.70 2.62
CA GLY A 586 -8.58 -1.55 1.19
C GLY A 586 -7.32 -1.79 0.36
N ALA A 587 -7.54 -1.94 -0.95
CA ALA A 587 -6.49 -2.05 -1.94
C ALA A 587 -5.70 -0.75 -2.05
N ASN A 588 -4.36 -0.82 -2.06
CA ASN A 588 -3.57 0.31 -2.57
C ASN A 588 -3.95 0.54 -4.04
N MET A 589 -3.81 1.76 -4.53
CA MET A 589 -3.86 2.02 -5.96
C MET A 589 -2.55 1.56 -6.64
N PRO A 590 -2.56 1.33 -7.97
CA PRO A 590 -1.37 0.91 -8.69
C PRO A 590 -0.16 1.81 -8.47
N ILE A 591 0.99 1.17 -8.28
CA ILE A 591 2.31 1.78 -8.08
C ILE A 591 3.18 1.38 -9.26
N THR A 592 3.99 2.31 -9.78
CA THR A 592 4.96 2.03 -10.83
C THR A 592 6.36 1.92 -10.25
N LEU A 593 7.01 0.77 -10.43
CA LEU A 593 8.42 0.52 -10.13
C LEU A 593 9.18 0.41 -11.47
N GLU A 594 10.02 1.39 -11.78
CA GLU A 594 10.72 1.49 -13.06
C GLU A 594 12.24 1.68 -12.90
N GLY A 595 13.05 0.77 -13.44
CA GLY A 595 14.50 0.99 -13.51
C GLY A 595 15.20 0.97 -12.15
N ASN A 596 14.64 0.30 -11.14
CA ASN A 596 15.20 0.23 -9.79
C ASN A 596 16.09 -1.01 -9.59
N ILE A 597 16.95 -0.97 -8.57
CA ILE A 597 17.80 -2.11 -8.17
C ILE A 597 17.49 -2.50 -6.72
N ALA A 598 17.17 -3.78 -6.48
CA ALA A 598 17.04 -4.36 -5.16
C ALA A 598 18.10 -5.46 -4.92
N TYR A 599 18.99 -5.29 -3.95
CA TYR A 599 19.97 -6.35 -3.68
C TYR A 599 20.38 -6.53 -2.23
N SER A 600 20.76 -7.75 -1.88
CA SER A 600 21.28 -8.07 -0.55
C SER A 600 20.36 -7.64 0.61
N ASN A 601 19.06 -7.49 0.40
CA ASN A 601 18.10 -7.22 1.48
C ASN A 601 17.87 -8.49 2.32
N GLY A 602 17.42 -8.33 3.57
CA GLY A 602 17.35 -9.38 4.60
C GLY A 602 18.67 -9.62 5.34
N LYS A 603 19.66 -8.75 5.15
CA LYS A 603 20.98 -8.74 5.80
C LYS A 603 21.55 -7.32 5.75
N LEU A 604 22.46 -6.97 6.65
CA LEU A 604 23.11 -5.65 6.68
C LEU A 604 24.50 -5.68 6.04
N SER A 605 24.99 -4.53 5.61
CA SER A 605 26.30 -4.37 4.96
C SER A 605 27.47 -4.68 5.91
N ASN A 606 27.24 -4.63 7.22
CA ASN A 606 28.21 -5.00 8.25
C ASN A 606 28.33 -6.53 8.48
N GLY A 607 27.61 -7.34 7.71
CA GLY A 607 27.60 -8.80 7.81
C GLY A 607 26.56 -9.37 8.78
N TYR A 608 25.75 -8.54 9.44
CA TYR A 608 24.62 -9.02 10.22
C TYR A 608 23.60 -9.69 9.31
N ASN A 609 23.34 -10.97 9.56
CA ASN A 609 22.32 -11.73 8.87
C ASN A 609 21.69 -12.66 9.90
N LYS A 610 20.40 -12.46 10.17
CA LYS A 610 19.62 -13.42 10.92
C LYS A 610 19.25 -14.52 9.95
N ASP A 611 19.67 -15.75 10.20
CA ASP A 611 19.20 -16.90 9.42
C ASP A 611 17.67 -16.94 9.51
N GLY A 612 17.00 -16.49 8.45
CA GLY A 612 15.59 -16.16 8.49
C GLY A 612 14.94 -16.14 7.11
N ASN A 613 13.63 -15.89 7.13
CA ASN A 613 12.72 -15.88 5.98
C ASN A 613 12.33 -14.44 5.58
N MET A 614 13.21 -13.46 5.76
CA MET A 614 13.01 -12.05 5.37
C MET A 614 13.97 -11.70 4.22
N GLY A 615 13.81 -10.54 3.56
CA GLY A 615 14.73 -10.15 2.50
C GLY A 615 14.21 -10.32 1.09
N ASN A 616 13.03 -9.80 0.75
CA ASN A 616 12.62 -9.73 -0.65
C ASN A 616 13.30 -8.55 -1.35
N GLY A 617 13.54 -8.68 -2.65
CA GLY A 617 13.88 -7.55 -3.50
C GLY A 617 12.67 -6.64 -3.68
N PHE A 618 11.61 -7.20 -4.27
CA PHE A 618 10.36 -6.50 -4.55
C PHE A 618 9.15 -7.30 -4.02
N LYS A 619 8.57 -6.86 -2.90
CA LYS A 619 7.32 -7.39 -2.30
C LYS A 619 6.12 -6.59 -2.83
N LEU A 620 5.35 -7.21 -3.73
CA LEU A 620 4.39 -6.51 -4.61
C LEU A 620 2.92 -6.56 -4.13
N GLY A 621 2.70 -6.65 -2.83
CA GLY A 621 1.36 -6.50 -2.24
C GLY A 621 1.25 -7.15 -0.87
N GLY A 622 0.01 -7.49 -0.47
CA GLY A 622 -0.27 -8.13 0.80
C GLY A 622 -1.71 -8.68 0.88
N GLU A 623 -1.91 -9.65 1.78
CA GLU A 623 -3.21 -10.19 2.17
C GLU A 623 -4.20 -10.45 1.01
N GLY A 624 -3.78 -10.98 -0.12
CA GLY A 624 -4.72 -11.42 -1.17
C GLY A 624 -5.46 -10.31 -1.92
N LEU A 625 -5.16 -9.04 -1.69
CA LEU A 625 -5.88 -7.92 -2.32
C LEU A 625 -5.39 -7.70 -3.77
N PRO A 626 -6.29 -7.70 -4.78
CA PRO A 626 -5.90 -7.50 -6.17
C PRO A 626 -5.51 -6.04 -6.44
N VAL A 627 -4.23 -5.78 -6.72
CA VAL A 627 -3.70 -4.49 -7.16
C VAL A 627 -2.83 -4.66 -8.41
N ALA A 628 -3.16 -3.95 -9.48
CA ALA A 628 -2.46 -4.04 -10.76
C ALA A 628 -1.22 -3.12 -10.82
N HIS A 629 -0.19 -3.41 -10.00
CA HIS A 629 1.09 -2.69 -10.05
C HIS A 629 1.79 -2.83 -11.40
N ILE A 630 2.68 -1.88 -11.71
CA ILE A 630 3.51 -1.88 -12.91
C ILE A 630 4.97 -2.01 -12.48
N VAL A 631 5.63 -3.10 -12.88
CA VAL A 631 6.98 -3.45 -12.47
C VAL A 631 7.80 -3.72 -13.72
N ARG A 632 8.66 -2.75 -14.08
CA ARG A 632 9.43 -2.83 -15.32
C ARG A 632 10.87 -2.38 -15.23
N ASN A 633 11.73 -3.00 -16.03
CA ASN A 633 13.14 -2.64 -16.15
C ASN A 633 13.92 -2.70 -14.82
N ASN A 634 13.46 -3.48 -13.84
CA ASN A 634 14.10 -3.56 -12.52
C ASN A 634 15.09 -4.71 -12.46
N LEU A 635 16.10 -4.56 -11.60
CA LEU A 635 17.13 -5.55 -11.33
C LEU A 635 17.04 -6.04 -9.88
N SER A 636 17.02 -7.36 -9.65
CA SER A 636 16.96 -7.96 -8.30
C SER A 636 17.98 -9.08 -8.12
N PHE A 637 18.82 -9.02 -7.08
CA PHE A 637 19.82 -10.09 -6.86
C PHE A 637 20.31 -10.24 -5.42
N ASP A 638 20.79 -11.44 -5.06
CA ASP A 638 21.41 -11.74 -3.75
C ASP A 638 20.55 -11.37 -2.51
N ASN A 639 19.24 -11.19 -2.67
CA ASN A 639 18.35 -10.97 -1.55
C ASN A 639 18.18 -12.26 -0.72
N ASN A 640 18.00 -12.14 0.60
CA ASN A 640 17.95 -13.25 1.55
C ASN A 640 16.63 -14.06 1.46
N MET A 641 15.66 -13.60 0.66
CA MET A 641 14.46 -14.33 0.25
C MET A 641 14.28 -14.29 -1.28
N ASP A 642 13.25 -13.59 -1.78
CA ASP A 642 12.82 -13.66 -3.17
C ASP A 642 13.26 -12.44 -3.96
N GLY A 643 13.46 -12.59 -5.26
CA GLY A 643 13.75 -11.47 -6.15
C GLY A 643 12.52 -10.58 -6.35
N PHE A 644 11.48 -11.17 -6.95
CA PHE A 644 10.15 -10.58 -7.15
C PHE A 644 9.09 -11.52 -6.58
N THR A 645 8.26 -11.03 -5.67
CA THR A 645 7.18 -11.80 -5.05
C THR A 645 5.86 -11.04 -5.15
N ASP A 646 4.80 -11.72 -5.57
CA ASP A 646 3.44 -11.16 -5.54
C ASP A 646 2.97 -10.82 -4.12
N ASN A 647 3.57 -11.46 -3.12
CA ASN A 647 3.14 -11.44 -1.73
C ASN A 647 1.62 -11.53 -1.61
N PHE A 648 1.06 -12.54 -2.27
CA PHE A 648 -0.37 -12.85 -2.34
C PHE A 648 -1.23 -11.92 -3.20
N ASN A 649 -0.70 -10.88 -3.83
CA ASN A 649 -1.48 -10.00 -4.68
C ASN A 649 -1.91 -10.71 -5.99
N PRO A 650 -3.20 -11.03 -6.19
CA PRO A 650 -3.68 -11.67 -7.42
C PRO A 650 -4.02 -10.64 -8.52
N GLY A 651 -3.64 -9.38 -8.33
CA GLY A 651 -3.92 -8.32 -9.28
C GLY A 651 -3.29 -8.58 -10.64
N LYS A 652 -3.91 -8.01 -11.68
CA LYS A 652 -3.41 -8.05 -13.06
C LYS A 652 -2.21 -7.12 -13.25
N MET A 653 -1.13 -7.41 -12.52
CA MET A 653 0.13 -6.66 -12.57
C MET A 653 0.76 -6.72 -13.96
N ILE A 654 1.49 -5.68 -14.34
CA ILE A 654 2.36 -5.70 -15.52
C ILE A 654 3.79 -5.94 -15.02
N VAL A 655 4.36 -7.10 -15.36
CA VAL A 655 5.72 -7.49 -14.98
C VAL A 655 6.52 -7.68 -16.27
N GLU A 656 7.35 -6.69 -16.62
CA GLU A 656 8.05 -6.71 -17.91
C GLU A 656 9.50 -6.25 -17.88
N ASN A 657 10.34 -6.87 -18.71
CA ASN A 657 11.76 -6.49 -18.86
C ASN A 657 12.52 -6.44 -17.52
N ASN A 658 12.17 -7.27 -16.53
CA ASN A 658 12.91 -7.32 -15.27
C ASN A 658 14.01 -8.40 -15.35
N THR A 659 15.10 -8.22 -14.61
CA THR A 659 16.14 -9.24 -14.42
C THR A 659 16.24 -9.63 -12.96
N SER A 660 16.21 -10.94 -12.67
CA SER A 660 16.38 -11.50 -11.32
C SER A 660 17.51 -12.52 -11.30
N PHE A 661 18.45 -12.39 -10.38
CA PHE A 661 19.68 -13.19 -10.35
C PHE A 661 20.03 -13.71 -8.96
N ASN A 662 20.14 -15.04 -8.82
CA ASN A 662 20.66 -15.70 -7.62
C ASN A 662 20.10 -15.20 -6.26
N ASN A 663 18.81 -14.89 -6.18
CA ASN A 663 18.15 -14.67 -4.89
C ASN A 663 18.05 -15.99 -4.10
N LYS A 664 18.08 -15.94 -2.77
CA LYS A 664 18.24 -17.13 -1.92
C LYS A 664 17.13 -18.17 -2.14
N ARG A 665 15.87 -17.72 -2.23
CA ARG A 665 14.69 -18.59 -2.34
C ARG A 665 14.18 -18.65 -3.78
N PHE A 666 13.35 -17.71 -4.23
CA PHE A 666 12.90 -17.61 -5.63
C PHE A 666 13.51 -16.40 -6.35
N ASN A 667 13.74 -16.49 -7.65
CA ASN A 667 13.98 -15.28 -8.43
C ASN A 667 12.64 -14.60 -8.75
N TYR A 668 11.62 -15.40 -9.08
CA TYR A 668 10.23 -14.98 -9.24
C TYR A 668 9.27 -15.95 -8.55
N VAL A 669 8.35 -15.42 -7.74
CA VAL A 669 7.22 -16.17 -7.17
C VAL A 669 5.92 -15.36 -7.27
N PHE A 670 5.04 -15.82 -8.15
CA PHE A 670 3.71 -15.29 -8.42
C PHE A 670 2.73 -16.45 -8.31
N ARG A 671 2.04 -16.53 -7.18
CA ARG A 671 1.35 -17.72 -6.68
C ARG A 671 -0.02 -17.89 -7.34
N ILE A 672 -0.50 -19.12 -7.35
CA ILE A 672 -1.89 -19.40 -7.73
C ILE A 672 -2.80 -18.80 -6.65
N ASN A 673 -3.91 -18.20 -7.10
CA ASN A 673 -4.99 -17.76 -6.23
C ASN A 673 -6.26 -18.55 -6.54
N PRO A 674 -6.95 -19.15 -5.54
CA PRO A 674 -8.16 -19.93 -5.76
C PRO A 674 -9.38 -19.10 -6.23
N TYR A 675 -9.33 -17.77 -6.10
CA TYR A 675 -10.41 -16.87 -6.49
C TYR A 675 -10.27 -16.31 -7.91
N PHE A 676 -9.09 -16.43 -8.52
CA PHE A 676 -8.77 -15.85 -9.83
C PHE A 676 -8.12 -16.89 -10.72
N LYS A 677 -8.54 -16.95 -11.98
CA LYS A 677 -7.86 -17.76 -12.99
C LYS A 677 -6.49 -17.14 -13.30
N ALA A 678 -5.57 -17.93 -13.84
CA ALA A 678 -4.25 -17.44 -14.24
C ALA A 678 -4.37 -16.26 -15.24
N GLU A 679 -5.34 -16.27 -16.15
CA GLU A 679 -5.51 -15.23 -17.17
C GLU A 679 -6.07 -13.89 -16.62
N GLU A 680 -6.57 -13.92 -15.38
CA GLU A 680 -7.08 -12.76 -14.64
C GLU A 680 -6.00 -12.09 -13.79
N GLN A 681 -4.85 -12.75 -13.62
CA GLN A 681 -3.71 -12.31 -12.82
C GLN A 681 -2.63 -11.64 -13.71
N GLY A 682 -1.40 -11.52 -13.20
CA GLY A 682 -0.30 -10.76 -13.81
C GLY A 682 0.01 -11.12 -15.26
N ILE A 683 0.50 -10.13 -16.00
CA ILE A 683 1.01 -10.26 -17.37
C ILE A 683 2.53 -10.22 -17.31
N PHE A 684 3.17 -11.28 -17.80
CA PHE A 684 4.61 -11.44 -17.78
C PHE A 684 5.16 -11.37 -19.20
N LYS A 685 6.14 -10.50 -19.43
CA LYS A 685 6.73 -10.32 -20.75
C LYS A 685 8.22 -9.96 -20.66
N ASN A 686 9.05 -10.54 -21.53
CA ASN A 686 10.48 -10.21 -21.62
C ASN A 686 11.25 -10.28 -20.28
N ASN A 687 10.81 -11.04 -19.27
CA ASN A 687 11.53 -11.14 -18.00
C ASN A 687 12.67 -12.16 -18.10
N LEU A 688 13.73 -11.92 -17.34
CA LEU A 688 14.92 -12.75 -17.27
C LEU A 688 15.19 -13.20 -15.83
N SER A 689 15.00 -14.47 -15.55
CA SER A 689 15.51 -15.13 -14.35
C SER A 689 16.79 -15.84 -14.70
N PHE A 690 17.87 -15.63 -13.96
CA PHE A 690 19.11 -16.36 -14.16
C PHE A 690 19.70 -16.87 -12.84
N ARG A 691 20.21 -18.11 -12.86
CA ARG A 691 20.89 -18.72 -11.72
C ARG A 691 22.15 -19.43 -12.17
N THR A 692 23.22 -19.28 -11.39
CA THR A 692 24.50 -19.94 -11.66
C THR A 692 24.68 -21.24 -10.87
N LYS A 693 23.78 -21.52 -9.91
CA LYS A 693 23.82 -22.73 -9.08
C LYS A 693 22.61 -23.62 -9.36
N THR A 694 22.87 -24.90 -9.59
CA THR A 694 21.83 -25.94 -9.70
C THR A 694 21.20 -26.25 -8.35
N GLY A 695 19.94 -26.71 -8.33
CA GLY A 695 19.24 -27.15 -7.11
C GLY A 695 18.52 -26.04 -6.34
N ALA A 696 18.54 -24.80 -6.85
CA ALA A 696 17.64 -23.75 -6.38
C ALA A 696 16.18 -24.06 -6.76
N LEU A 697 15.24 -23.43 -6.06
CA LEU A 697 13.82 -23.58 -6.38
C LEU A 697 13.51 -23.00 -7.76
N ALA A 698 12.70 -23.73 -8.53
CA ALA A 698 12.13 -23.27 -9.78
C ALA A 698 11.27 -22.03 -9.53
N ASP A 699 11.29 -21.07 -10.45
CA ASP A 699 10.37 -19.94 -10.40
C ASP A 699 8.93 -20.44 -10.54
N PHE A 700 8.03 -19.78 -9.82
CA PHE A 700 6.62 -20.16 -9.77
C PHE A 700 5.79 -19.01 -10.31
N ILE A 701 5.06 -19.20 -11.41
CA ILE A 701 4.34 -18.11 -12.09
C ILE A 701 2.89 -18.52 -12.39
N SER A 702 1.95 -17.79 -11.81
CA SER A 702 0.54 -17.77 -12.13
C SER A 702 0.21 -16.45 -12.83
N GLY A 703 -0.28 -16.52 -14.06
CA GLY A 703 -0.52 -15.33 -14.87
C GLY A 703 -0.61 -15.63 -16.37
N VAL A 704 -0.73 -14.57 -17.15
CA VAL A 704 -0.52 -14.58 -18.61
C VAL A 704 0.98 -14.50 -18.88
N VAL A 705 1.58 -15.63 -19.24
CA VAL A 705 3.02 -15.74 -19.52
C VAL A 705 3.28 -15.72 -21.02
N ASP A 706 3.87 -14.63 -21.50
CA ASP A 706 4.31 -14.51 -22.90
C ASP A 706 5.54 -15.40 -23.19
N GLU A 707 5.70 -15.82 -24.45
CA GLU A 707 6.80 -16.70 -24.90
C GLU A 707 8.21 -16.09 -24.75
N THR A 708 8.28 -14.78 -24.52
CA THR A 708 9.52 -14.01 -24.40
C THR A 708 10.15 -14.07 -23.01
N ASN A 709 9.50 -14.67 -22.01
CA ASN A 709 10.05 -14.81 -20.67
C ASN A 709 11.00 -15.99 -20.56
N PHE A 710 12.09 -15.80 -19.81
CA PHE A 710 13.05 -16.83 -19.47
C PHE A 710 13.01 -17.04 -17.96
N PHE A 711 12.29 -18.07 -17.52
CA PHE A 711 12.16 -18.40 -16.11
C PHE A 711 13.04 -19.60 -15.75
N TYR A 712 13.52 -19.64 -14.51
CA TYR A 712 14.35 -20.74 -14.04
C TYR A 712 13.47 -21.94 -13.69
N ASN A 713 13.69 -23.08 -14.34
CA ASN A 713 12.83 -24.26 -14.19
C ASN A 713 13.27 -25.24 -13.07
N GLY A 714 14.25 -24.86 -12.25
CA GLY A 714 14.87 -25.74 -11.25
C GLY A 714 16.24 -26.27 -11.67
N SER A 715 16.56 -26.22 -12.96
CA SER A 715 17.84 -26.65 -13.53
C SER A 715 18.51 -25.59 -14.41
N GLU A 716 17.74 -24.92 -15.25
CA GLU A 716 18.22 -23.92 -16.20
C GLU A 716 17.17 -22.83 -16.43
N SER A 717 17.60 -21.69 -16.96
CA SER A 717 16.72 -20.60 -17.36
C SER A 717 16.32 -20.75 -18.81
N VAL A 718 15.01 -20.91 -19.06
CA VAL A 718 14.50 -21.32 -20.36
C VAL A 718 13.17 -20.63 -20.67
N ASN A 719 12.91 -20.37 -21.96
CA ASN A 719 11.62 -19.88 -22.43
C ASN A 719 10.71 -20.99 -22.95
N SER A 720 9.46 -20.67 -23.31
CA SER A 720 8.51 -21.67 -23.83
C SER A 720 8.89 -22.28 -25.18
N LYS A 721 9.86 -21.70 -25.89
CA LYS A 721 10.44 -22.22 -27.14
C LYS A 721 11.65 -23.12 -26.94
N GLY A 722 12.10 -23.32 -25.70
CA GLY A 722 13.27 -24.12 -25.38
C GLY A 722 14.62 -23.40 -25.59
N MET A 723 14.62 -22.08 -25.76
CA MET A 723 15.86 -21.29 -25.75
C MET A 723 16.32 -21.14 -24.30
N THR A 724 17.58 -21.44 -24.05
CA THR A 724 18.20 -21.43 -22.72
C THR A 724 19.17 -20.27 -22.58
N VAL A 725 19.32 -19.77 -21.35
CA VAL A 725 20.27 -18.71 -21.00
C VAL A 725 21.55 -19.34 -20.45
N MET A 726 22.69 -18.88 -20.93
CA MET A 726 24.02 -19.34 -20.52
C MET A 726 24.84 -18.21 -19.89
N ASN A 727 25.97 -18.56 -19.27
CA ASN A 727 26.86 -17.55 -18.68
C ASN A 727 27.40 -16.58 -19.75
N GLU A 728 27.66 -17.08 -20.97
CA GLU A 728 28.20 -16.32 -22.10
C GLU A 728 27.20 -15.31 -22.69
N ASP A 729 25.92 -15.39 -22.30
CA ASP A 729 24.93 -14.38 -22.66
C ASP A 729 25.13 -13.06 -21.93
N PHE A 730 25.99 -13.01 -20.91
CA PHE A 730 26.29 -11.82 -20.13
C PHE A 730 27.73 -11.35 -20.34
N VAL A 731 27.94 -10.04 -20.25
CA VAL A 731 29.28 -9.44 -20.25
C VAL A 731 30.01 -9.80 -18.95
N SER A 732 29.32 -9.69 -17.81
CA SER A 732 29.83 -10.09 -16.51
C SER A 732 28.73 -10.62 -15.60
N LEU A 733 29.10 -11.60 -14.77
CA LEU A 733 28.27 -12.12 -13.67
C LEU A 733 28.88 -11.78 -12.29
N ASP A 734 29.96 -10.99 -12.28
CA ASP A 734 30.59 -10.54 -11.04
C ASP A 734 29.74 -9.43 -10.42
N VAL A 735 29.20 -9.73 -9.23
CA VAL A 735 28.35 -8.81 -8.48
C VAL A 735 29.19 -7.58 -8.07
N PRO A 736 28.79 -6.35 -8.45
CA PRO A 736 29.51 -5.16 -8.04
C PRO A 736 29.30 -4.92 -6.54
N ALA A 737 30.32 -4.36 -5.87
CA ALA A 737 30.21 -4.00 -4.46
C ALA A 737 29.17 -2.91 -4.20
N ALA A 738 29.04 -1.97 -5.14
CA ALA A 738 28.05 -0.90 -5.15
C ALA A 738 27.83 -0.39 -6.58
N PHE A 739 26.70 0.26 -6.81
CA PHE A 739 26.45 1.02 -8.04
C PHE A 739 26.78 2.49 -7.83
N THR A 740 27.24 3.15 -8.89
CA THR A 740 27.54 4.58 -8.88
C THR A 740 26.48 5.33 -9.70
N ARG A 741 26.45 6.66 -9.57
CA ARG A 741 25.53 7.52 -10.30
C ARG A 741 26.30 8.54 -11.15
N SER A 742 25.73 8.90 -12.29
CA SER A 742 26.20 10.03 -13.10
C SER A 742 25.93 11.36 -12.38
N LYS A 743 26.44 12.47 -12.94
CA LYS A 743 26.11 13.84 -12.46
C LYS A 743 24.61 14.15 -12.46
N LYS A 744 23.85 13.50 -13.35
CA LYS A 744 22.38 13.66 -13.46
C LYS A 744 21.62 12.69 -12.54
N GLY A 745 22.32 11.95 -11.68
CA GLY A 745 21.73 10.98 -10.77
C GLY A 745 21.38 9.62 -11.40
N THR A 746 21.58 9.43 -12.71
CA THR A 746 21.30 8.15 -13.40
C THR A 746 22.21 7.04 -12.90
N ILE A 747 21.68 5.83 -12.73
CA ILE A 747 22.47 4.67 -12.30
C ILE A 747 23.46 4.28 -13.39
N GLN A 748 24.73 4.10 -13.02
CA GLN A 748 25.76 3.51 -13.86
C GLN A 748 25.79 1.99 -13.60
N PHE A 749 25.03 1.24 -14.39
CA PHE A 749 24.85 -0.21 -14.21
C PHE A 749 26.12 -1.05 -14.43
N GLY A 750 27.10 -0.53 -15.18
CA GLY A 750 28.31 -1.28 -15.55
C GLY A 750 27.99 -2.51 -16.42
N ASP A 751 28.82 -3.55 -16.30
CA ASP A 751 28.75 -4.78 -17.12
C ASP A 751 27.99 -5.93 -16.44
N PHE A 752 27.75 -5.84 -15.13
CA PHE A 752 27.07 -6.89 -14.39
C PHE A 752 25.65 -7.12 -14.92
N LEU A 753 25.34 -8.37 -15.29
CA LEU A 753 24.08 -8.80 -15.91
C LEU A 753 23.69 -8.07 -17.19
N ARG A 754 24.62 -7.31 -17.78
CA ARG A 754 24.46 -6.74 -19.10
C ARG A 754 24.55 -7.85 -20.14
N LEU A 755 23.65 -7.86 -21.12
CA LEU A 755 23.73 -8.83 -22.20
C LEU A 755 25.02 -8.64 -23.02
N SER A 756 25.67 -9.74 -23.36
CA SER A 756 26.75 -9.77 -24.34
C SER A 756 26.21 -9.29 -25.70
N PRO A 757 26.97 -8.49 -26.48
CA PRO A 757 26.55 -8.07 -27.81
C PRO A 757 26.23 -9.23 -28.75
N ALA A 758 26.84 -10.40 -28.55
CA ALA A 758 26.60 -11.59 -29.37
C ALA A 758 25.39 -12.42 -28.89
N SER A 759 24.80 -12.11 -27.73
CA SER A 759 23.70 -12.90 -27.16
C SER A 759 22.45 -12.82 -28.03
N ALA A 760 21.79 -13.97 -28.20
CA ALA A 760 20.48 -14.06 -28.85
C ALA A 760 19.38 -13.36 -28.02
N LEU A 761 19.58 -13.17 -26.72
CA LEU A 761 18.63 -12.50 -25.82
C LEU A 761 18.38 -11.04 -26.20
N ASN A 762 19.29 -10.41 -26.96
CA ASN A 762 19.09 -9.06 -27.49
C ASN A 762 17.91 -8.95 -28.47
N LYS A 763 17.39 -10.09 -28.97
CA LYS A 763 16.29 -10.18 -29.92
C LYS A 763 15.19 -11.17 -29.51
N ALA A 764 15.33 -11.80 -28.36
CA ALA A 764 14.40 -12.83 -27.90
C ALA A 764 13.11 -12.23 -27.29
N GLY A 765 13.09 -10.91 -27.07
CA GLY A 765 11.94 -10.17 -26.58
C GLY A 765 10.93 -9.85 -27.68
N SER A 766 9.78 -9.35 -27.25
CA SER A 766 8.67 -9.01 -28.13
C SER A 766 9.05 -7.91 -29.12
N GLY A 767 8.68 -8.10 -30.39
CA GLY A 767 9.08 -7.17 -31.45
C GLY A 767 10.58 -7.19 -31.74
N GLN A 768 11.28 -8.29 -31.41
CA GLN A 768 12.74 -8.42 -31.52
C GLN A 768 13.51 -7.46 -30.60
N SER A 769 12.94 -7.15 -29.42
CA SER A 769 13.63 -6.41 -28.36
C SER A 769 14.56 -7.31 -27.56
N ASN A 770 15.36 -6.71 -26.66
CA ASN A 770 16.07 -7.46 -25.64
C ASN A 770 15.10 -8.03 -24.59
N VAL A 771 15.58 -9.02 -23.86
CA VAL A 771 14.95 -9.60 -22.66
C VAL A 771 15.71 -9.09 -21.43
N GLY A 772 15.00 -8.88 -20.32
CA GLY A 772 15.56 -8.42 -19.06
C GLY A 772 15.78 -6.90 -19.01
N ALA A 773 16.30 -6.44 -17.88
CA ALA A 773 16.42 -5.03 -17.53
C ALA A 773 17.55 -4.29 -18.27
N LEU A 774 18.59 -5.01 -18.69
CA LEU A 774 19.80 -4.41 -19.25
C LEU A 774 20.04 -4.93 -20.68
N GLU A 775 20.06 -4.01 -21.65
CA GLU A 775 20.46 -4.34 -23.02
C GLU A 775 22.00 -4.36 -23.18
N ALA A 776 22.47 -5.03 -24.24
CA ALA A 776 23.87 -5.00 -24.60
C ALA A 776 24.35 -3.58 -24.92
N ASN A 777 25.63 -3.29 -24.66
CA ASN A 777 26.22 -2.05 -25.14
C ASN A 777 26.34 -2.06 -26.68
N PRO A 778 26.24 -0.89 -27.35
CA PRO A 778 26.58 -0.77 -28.75
C PRO A 778 28.06 -1.11 -28.98
N LEU A 779 28.39 -1.55 -30.20
CA LEU A 779 29.79 -1.79 -30.61
C LEU A 779 30.52 -0.52 -31.01
N SER A 780 29.79 0.50 -31.46
CA SER A 780 30.33 1.82 -31.82
C SER A 780 29.23 2.87 -31.73
N ILE A 781 29.63 4.15 -31.66
CA ILE A 781 28.70 5.29 -31.73
C ILE A 781 28.94 6.11 -32.99
N LYS A 782 27.86 6.72 -33.49
CA LYS A 782 27.89 7.66 -34.60
C LYS A 782 27.14 8.93 -34.21
N VAL A 783 27.76 10.07 -34.49
CA VAL A 783 27.18 11.39 -34.21
C VAL A 783 26.60 11.96 -35.50
N LYS A 784 25.43 12.57 -35.42
CA LYS A 784 24.81 13.36 -36.49
C LYS A 784 24.53 14.76 -35.94
N GLY A 785 24.79 15.78 -36.74
CA GLY A 785 24.54 17.17 -36.36
C GLY A 785 24.81 18.11 -37.53
N PRO A 786 24.65 19.43 -37.34
CA PRO A 786 24.95 20.40 -38.38
C PRO A 786 26.46 20.46 -38.66
N ASP A 787 26.84 20.38 -39.94
CA ASP A 787 28.24 20.56 -40.38
C ASP A 787 28.69 22.04 -40.30
N SER A 788 27.71 22.97 -40.29
CA SER A 788 27.98 24.39 -40.10
C SER A 788 26.81 25.13 -39.46
N LEU A 789 27.13 26.09 -38.59
CA LEU A 789 26.21 27.08 -38.02
C LEU A 789 26.78 28.48 -38.29
N LYS A 790 25.98 29.54 -38.20
CA LYS A 790 26.47 30.91 -38.15
C LYS A 790 26.69 31.36 -36.72
N GLU A 791 27.53 32.37 -36.51
CA GLU A 791 27.74 32.98 -35.18
C GLU A 791 26.38 33.35 -34.52
N GLY A 792 26.13 32.81 -33.33
CA GLY A 792 24.89 33.01 -32.59
C GLY A 792 23.73 32.07 -32.97
N GLU A 793 23.87 31.19 -33.97
CA GLU A 793 22.88 30.13 -34.23
C GLU A 793 23.05 28.96 -33.25
N THR A 794 21.98 28.17 -33.08
CA THR A 794 21.98 26.94 -32.31
C THR A 794 21.79 25.72 -33.21
N GLY A 795 22.21 24.55 -32.73
CA GLY A 795 22.03 23.27 -33.38
C GLY A 795 21.94 22.14 -32.35
N GLU A 796 21.82 20.90 -32.80
CA GLU A 796 21.68 19.73 -31.93
C GLU A 796 22.46 18.54 -32.50
N LEU A 797 23.09 17.77 -31.62
CA LEU A 797 23.72 16.49 -31.92
C LEU A 797 22.78 15.34 -31.55
N VAL A 798 22.65 14.38 -32.46
CA VAL A 798 21.99 13.10 -32.23
C VAL A 798 23.06 12.01 -32.25
N VAL A 799 23.16 11.27 -31.16
CA VAL A 799 24.12 10.17 -31.01
C VAL A 799 23.40 8.85 -31.20
N MET A 800 23.90 8.03 -32.11
CA MET A 800 23.33 6.72 -32.42
C MET A 800 24.33 5.63 -32.01
N GLY A 801 23.90 4.69 -31.18
CA GLY A 801 24.63 3.44 -30.92
C GLY A 801 24.39 2.46 -32.06
N ILE A 802 25.46 1.84 -32.55
CA ILE A 802 25.44 0.79 -33.57
C ILE A 802 25.71 -0.54 -32.85
N TYR A 803 24.73 -1.43 -32.87
CA TYR A 803 24.77 -2.69 -32.12
C TYR A 803 25.29 -3.83 -33.01
N ALA A 804 25.65 -4.96 -32.40
CA ALA A 804 26.27 -6.10 -33.10
C ALA A 804 25.38 -6.70 -34.21
N ASP A 805 24.08 -6.48 -34.11
CA ASP A 805 23.11 -6.90 -35.11
C ASP A 805 22.91 -5.90 -36.27
N GLY A 806 23.67 -4.81 -36.27
CA GLY A 806 23.58 -3.72 -37.24
C GLY A 806 22.43 -2.75 -36.99
N SER A 807 21.61 -2.95 -35.94
CA SER A 807 20.60 -1.98 -35.56
C SER A 807 21.24 -0.69 -35.05
N MET A 808 20.54 0.43 -35.28
CA MET A 808 20.94 1.73 -34.80
C MET A 808 19.86 2.27 -33.87
N LYS A 809 20.21 2.58 -32.62
CA LYS A 809 19.31 3.22 -31.66
C LYS A 809 19.89 4.57 -31.23
N THR A 810 19.02 5.56 -31.04
CA THR A 810 19.44 6.84 -30.46
C THR A 810 19.81 6.63 -28.99
N LEU A 811 20.95 7.15 -28.58
CA LEU A 811 21.40 7.16 -27.19
C LEU A 811 21.09 8.54 -26.60
N SER A 812 20.25 8.56 -25.57
CA SER A 812 19.81 9.80 -24.90
C SER A 812 20.27 9.91 -23.44
N ALA A 813 20.89 8.86 -22.90
CA ALA A 813 21.42 8.80 -21.54
C ALA A 813 22.91 8.40 -21.58
N ASP A 814 23.66 8.83 -20.56
CA ASP A 814 25.10 8.51 -20.38
C ASP A 814 26.01 8.87 -21.57
N VAL A 815 25.57 9.83 -22.39
CA VAL A 815 26.38 10.43 -23.45
C VAL A 815 27.05 11.69 -22.92
N GLU A 816 28.36 11.79 -23.11
CA GLU A 816 29.16 12.94 -22.71
C GLU A 816 29.67 13.70 -23.93
N TYR A 817 29.54 15.03 -23.89
CA TYR A 817 29.97 15.93 -24.96
C TYR A 817 31.12 16.82 -24.48
N ALA A 818 32.12 17.02 -25.33
CA ALA A 818 33.22 17.94 -25.06
C ALA A 818 33.60 18.71 -26.31
N SER A 819 33.53 20.05 -26.24
CA SER A 819 34.04 20.91 -27.30
C SER A 819 35.53 21.15 -27.13
N LYS A 820 36.30 20.99 -28.22
CA LYS A 820 37.73 21.30 -28.25
C LYS A 820 38.02 22.80 -28.08
N ASP A 821 37.11 23.65 -28.54
CA ASP A 821 37.20 25.11 -28.42
C ASP A 821 35.80 25.69 -28.18
N SER A 822 35.50 25.95 -26.90
CA SER A 822 34.22 26.52 -26.46
C SER A 822 34.02 27.98 -26.89
N ALA A 823 35.07 28.69 -27.31
CA ALA A 823 34.91 30.02 -27.90
C ALA A 823 34.29 29.95 -29.30
N MET A 824 34.41 28.81 -29.99
CA MET A 824 33.79 28.57 -31.29
C MET A 824 32.43 27.89 -31.16
N ALA A 825 32.31 26.82 -30.38
CA ALA A 825 31.02 26.17 -30.14
C ALA A 825 30.97 25.62 -28.73
N VAL A 826 29.95 26.00 -27.97
CA VAL A 826 29.61 25.36 -26.70
C VAL A 826 28.66 24.21 -27.02
N VAL A 827 28.86 23.07 -26.37
CA VAL A 827 27.94 21.93 -26.43
C VAL A 827 27.49 21.63 -25.01
N GLU A 828 26.18 21.53 -24.81
CA GLU A 828 25.57 21.21 -23.53
C GLU A 828 25.42 19.69 -23.37
N ASP A 829 25.11 19.26 -22.15
CA ASP A 829 24.98 17.83 -21.80
C ASP A 829 23.78 17.14 -22.46
N ASP A 830 22.89 17.87 -23.13
CA ASP A 830 21.79 17.34 -23.95
C ASP A 830 22.15 17.22 -25.44
N GLY A 831 23.38 17.60 -25.81
CA GLY A 831 23.85 17.62 -27.20
C GLY A 831 23.47 18.90 -27.96
N SER A 832 22.80 19.86 -27.33
CA SER A 832 22.56 21.17 -27.94
C SER A 832 23.87 21.94 -28.13
N ILE A 833 24.00 22.64 -29.26
CA ILE A 833 25.19 23.40 -29.63
C ILE A 833 24.82 24.88 -29.70
N GLN A 834 25.63 25.73 -29.09
CA GLN A 834 25.59 27.18 -29.28
C GLN A 834 26.83 27.67 -30.04
N ALA A 835 26.61 28.29 -31.21
CA ALA A 835 27.69 28.83 -32.04
C ALA A 835 28.22 30.16 -31.47
N GLY A 836 29.53 30.19 -31.19
CA GLY A 836 30.29 31.36 -30.76
C GLY A 836 30.94 32.10 -31.92
N LYS A 837 32.27 32.13 -31.96
CA LYS A 837 33.07 32.85 -32.98
C LYS A 837 33.27 32.02 -34.25
N LYS A 838 33.40 32.71 -35.39
CA LYS A 838 33.79 32.12 -36.67
C LYS A 838 35.06 31.27 -36.51
N GLY A 839 35.00 30.03 -36.98
CA GLY A 839 36.11 29.08 -36.91
C GLY A 839 35.66 27.64 -37.13
N LYS A 840 36.59 26.69 -37.04
CA LYS A 840 36.27 25.26 -37.07
C LYS A 840 36.66 24.66 -35.74
N THR A 841 35.74 23.95 -35.11
CA THR A 841 36.02 23.20 -33.89
C THR A 841 35.52 21.77 -34.02
N MET A 842 35.94 20.93 -33.08
CA MET A 842 35.59 19.52 -33.00
C MET A 842 34.87 19.29 -31.68
N ILE A 843 33.76 18.57 -31.74
CA ILE A 843 33.05 18.06 -30.57
C ILE A 843 33.37 16.57 -30.47
N THR A 844 33.98 16.18 -29.35
CA THR A 844 34.12 14.77 -28.99
C THR A 844 32.87 14.34 -28.26
N VAL A 845 32.31 13.21 -28.69
CA VAL A 845 31.18 12.54 -28.04
C VAL A 845 31.69 11.22 -27.50
N SER A 846 31.40 10.94 -26.23
CA SER A 846 31.75 9.68 -25.58
C SER A 846 30.51 8.99 -25.03
N TYR A 847 30.50 7.67 -25.08
CA TYR A 847 29.48 6.82 -24.47
C TYR A 847 30.16 5.57 -23.93
N HIS A 848 30.28 5.47 -22.60
CA HIS A 848 31.21 4.54 -21.94
C HIS A 848 32.61 4.62 -22.58
N ASP A 849 33.17 3.50 -23.04
CA ASP A 849 34.49 3.43 -23.68
C ASP A 849 34.49 3.85 -25.16
N LEU A 850 33.32 4.11 -25.74
CA LEU A 850 33.18 4.47 -27.15
C LEU A 850 33.33 5.97 -27.36
N LYS A 851 33.98 6.36 -28.46
CA LYS A 851 34.17 7.76 -28.85
C LYS A 851 33.84 7.99 -30.31
N ALA A 852 33.31 9.16 -30.60
CA ALA A 852 33.13 9.69 -31.94
C ALA A 852 33.43 11.19 -31.97
N GLU A 853 33.76 11.70 -33.15
CA GLU A 853 34.07 13.11 -33.37
C GLU A 853 33.06 13.72 -34.35
N HIS A 854 32.59 14.93 -34.05
CA HIS A 854 31.79 15.74 -34.95
C HIS A 854 32.49 17.07 -35.20
N TYR A 855 32.76 17.39 -36.47
CA TYR A 855 33.44 18.62 -36.87
C TYR A 855 32.41 19.67 -37.30
N ILE A 856 32.49 20.86 -36.72
CA ILE A 856 31.56 21.95 -37.02
C ILE A 856 32.29 23.21 -37.47
N HIS A 857 31.77 23.83 -38.53
CA HIS A 857 32.28 25.10 -39.06
C HIS A 857 31.33 26.26 -38.72
N ILE A 858 31.77 27.16 -37.85
CA ILE A 858 31.07 28.39 -37.53
C ILE A 858 31.38 29.45 -38.58
N LYS A 859 30.36 29.80 -39.36
CA LYS A 859 30.42 30.82 -40.42
C LYS A 859 30.13 32.19 -39.83
N GLN A 860 30.78 33.20 -40.39
CA GLN A 860 30.53 34.59 -40.01
C GLN A 860 29.09 34.98 -40.30
N MET A 861 28.47 35.72 -39.38
CA MET A 861 27.12 36.26 -39.61
C MET A 861 27.19 37.37 -40.69
N PRO A 862 26.33 37.36 -41.74
CA PRO A 862 26.36 38.39 -42.77
C PRO A 862 26.08 39.79 -42.22
N PRO A 863 26.74 40.85 -42.75
CA PRO A 863 26.46 42.23 -42.35
C PRO A 863 24.98 42.58 -42.54
N GLY A 864 24.31 43.03 -41.47
CA GLY A 864 22.90 43.48 -41.50
C GLY A 864 21.85 42.47 -41.01
N GLN A 865 22.21 41.21 -40.74
CA GLN A 865 21.33 40.27 -40.02
C GLN A 865 21.53 40.43 -38.51
N LYS A 866 20.46 40.65 -37.74
CA LYS A 866 20.52 40.67 -36.27
C LYS A 866 20.60 39.24 -35.73
N LYS A 867 21.34 39.03 -34.63
CA LYS A 867 21.26 37.81 -33.82
C LYS A 867 19.79 37.56 -33.48
N LYS A 868 19.22 36.43 -33.90
CA LYS A 868 17.97 35.96 -33.28
C LYS A 868 18.35 35.53 -31.87
N GLN A 869 17.76 36.19 -30.88
CA GLN A 869 17.77 35.72 -29.50
C GLN A 869 16.94 34.46 -29.39
#